data_AF-A0A9W4SEE7-F1
#
_entry.id   AF-A0A9W4SEE7-F1
#
_cell.length_a   1.000
_cell.length_b   1.000
_cell.length_c   1.000
_cell.angle_alpha   90.00
_cell.angle_beta   90.00
_cell.angle_gamma   90.00
#
_symmetry.space_group_name_H-M   'P 1'
#
loop_
_entity.id
_entity.type
_entity.pdbx_description
1 polymer ?
#
loop_
_entity_poly.entity_id
_entity_poly.type
_entity_poly.pdbx_seq_one_letter_code
_entity_poly.pdbx_strand_id
1 'polypeptide(L)'
;MQLVFPYTDRLMNMESQNMNHLTHDLGRCMSRIGRPFIVGHRGASAKYPENTMLSIEQAIADGAEAIEFDIRLTLDNEVVIMHDTLLDRTTTGHGLISGKNYFGDIEYLTTKKEPYCPISRFQDVLDLLSKEENSHIWAVIDVKIQNSPKILLALSEIFKSRNKDFTASSKQFSLGIWHPKFIPYAKTYLPGIPIVYIGISLDIAREFFSNVDGYNIKYIALFGDKEQKFIKEAHAKGKPVFAWTVNEESHARNCHNWGVDAIMTDRTKLYVDFFRNQRHEERSLSIERKKYLIIEQTYFYFRYFAQYKPLPGPFPLPFVGNRLQYKGNPATWASSLREKYGDFCEIYMGNERHLWLSRADLVEKIFSPSLNSNYLIKITPREGLDEIDVTTKGFTFNRNLKSWMFNRRFFNQAISSSKFMKQNVIITQNLFKEMDDYWRDLRIQTENTSGKEFTLNLSEWMTRFVMDVIFVITTNKRAYTFANYFNQLSGTRTSQHSEIDMTESENLVNNIHSWLCALQFYMDTPTLWRKFIPRFKERAESLKGEVDRLNHTFMELISQRRKEIEMTPNDDQLSPDMLTMLLTVNTPRDITVNLADDQHTRPLTDEEIRGNIMEAIVAGVDTTANTFCFIVYHLGRYPDVRELMLQEFNSVFGDDLDRSIEHEDLNKLVYCDAIIKEVSRMMSIVPVIFRMSIKDDMIQRHCFPAETQINVNVPAIHMNPAHWKNPEKFDPSRFLNQGVSGGNRIAKNSLLIFGGGPRMCPGKNLAMTELKTLMVLLYRKYDVELVDMDEPVKYHYSVIKHCDNLMIRIKEKILK
;
A
#
# COMPACT_ATOMS: atom_id res chain seq x y z
N MET A 1 12.76 6.13 -34.00
CA MET A 1 13.83 5.11 -33.91
C MET A 1 13.16 3.82 -33.45
N GLN A 2 13.09 2.84 -34.35
CA GLN A 2 12.30 1.62 -34.26
C GLN A 2 12.83 0.64 -33.20
N LEU A 3 11.95 0.14 -32.33
CA LEU A 3 12.08 -1.18 -31.71
C LEU A 3 10.70 -1.84 -31.76
N VAL A 4 10.61 -2.85 -32.62
CA VAL A 4 9.40 -3.59 -33.00
C VAL A 4 9.20 -4.75 -32.02
N PHE A 5 8.02 -4.85 -31.41
CA PHE A 5 7.52 -6.05 -30.74
C PHE A 5 6.99 -7.03 -31.80
N PRO A 6 7.48 -8.29 -31.89
CA PRO A 6 6.91 -9.27 -32.81
C PRO A 6 6.00 -10.23 -32.04
N TYR A 7 4.73 -9.89 -31.82
CA TYR A 7 3.72 -10.85 -31.35
C TYR A 7 2.30 -10.50 -31.80
N THR A 8 2.13 -10.27 -33.10
CA THR A 8 0.81 -10.27 -33.75
C THR A 8 1.06 -10.67 -35.21
N ASP A 9 0.32 -11.68 -35.70
CA ASP A 9 0.31 -12.24 -37.08
C ASP A 9 0.72 -13.72 -37.24
N ARG A 10 0.27 -14.61 -36.34
CA ARG A 10 0.22 -16.06 -36.60
C ARG A 10 -1.02 -16.73 -35.99
N LEU A 11 -2.24 -16.27 -36.32
CA LEU A 11 -3.46 -16.95 -35.87
C LEU A 11 -4.62 -16.96 -36.89
N MET A 12 -4.35 -16.85 -38.20
CA MET A 12 -5.41 -16.89 -39.22
C MET A 12 -5.26 -17.95 -40.32
N ASN A 13 -4.33 -18.91 -40.24
CA ASN A 13 -4.15 -19.93 -41.29
C ASN A 13 -3.81 -21.34 -40.76
N MET A 14 -4.47 -21.83 -39.71
CA MET A 14 -4.24 -23.20 -39.20
C MET A 14 -5.53 -23.96 -38.80
N GLU A 15 -6.64 -23.70 -39.47
CA GLU A 15 -7.80 -24.60 -39.43
C GLU A 15 -7.71 -25.58 -40.61
N SER A 16 -7.17 -26.78 -40.37
CA SER A 16 -7.46 -28.07 -41.08
C SER A 16 -6.33 -29.10 -41.14
N GLN A 17 -5.09 -28.83 -40.69
CA GLN A 17 -3.96 -29.75 -41.01
C GLN A 17 -3.08 -30.29 -39.87
N ASN A 18 -3.41 -30.14 -38.58
CA ASN A 18 -2.51 -30.61 -37.51
C ASN A 18 -3.17 -31.41 -36.38
N MET A 19 -4.10 -32.31 -36.70
CA MET A 19 -4.66 -33.26 -35.72
C MET A 19 -3.97 -34.63 -35.69
N ASN A 20 -3.02 -34.93 -36.58
CA ASN A 20 -2.46 -36.28 -36.75
C ASN A 20 -1.19 -36.59 -35.93
N HIS A 21 -0.76 -35.71 -35.01
CA HIS A 21 0.47 -35.92 -34.20
C HIS A 21 0.27 -35.84 -32.67
N LEU A 22 -0.96 -36.04 -32.19
CA LEU A 22 -1.33 -35.85 -30.77
C LEU A 22 -1.35 -37.15 -29.93
N THR A 23 -0.26 -37.94 -29.89
CA THR A 23 -0.30 -39.25 -29.20
C THR A 23 0.63 -39.44 -28.00
N HIS A 24 1.19 -38.39 -27.38
CA HIS A 24 2.05 -38.62 -26.20
C HIS A 24 1.97 -37.61 -25.05
N ASP A 25 1.11 -36.58 -25.10
CA ASP A 25 1.16 -35.53 -24.06
C ASP A 25 -0.24 -34.97 -23.74
N LEU A 26 -0.96 -35.65 -22.84
CA LEU A 26 -2.27 -35.26 -22.32
C LEU A 26 -2.29 -33.80 -21.84
N GLY A 27 -1.21 -33.35 -21.18
CA GLY A 27 -1.11 -31.99 -20.64
C GLY A 27 -0.95 -30.92 -21.73
N ARG A 28 -0.16 -31.17 -22.78
CA ARG A 28 0.07 -30.19 -23.86
C ARG A 28 -1.16 -29.92 -24.72
N CYS A 29 -2.05 -30.91 -24.92
CA CYS A 29 -3.27 -30.71 -25.70
C CYS A 29 -4.30 -29.86 -24.92
N MET A 30 -4.43 -30.09 -23.62
CA MET A 30 -5.41 -29.43 -22.75
C MET A 30 -5.10 -27.95 -22.49
N SER A 31 -3.81 -27.58 -22.36
CA SER A 31 -3.36 -26.20 -22.11
C SER A 31 -3.70 -25.16 -23.19
N ARG A 32 -4.13 -25.57 -24.40
CA ARG A 32 -4.32 -24.68 -25.56
C ARG A 32 -5.69 -24.00 -25.63
N ILE A 33 -6.69 -24.48 -24.90
CA ILE A 33 -8.09 -24.02 -25.04
C ILE A 33 -8.40 -22.82 -24.14
N GLY A 34 -7.55 -22.52 -23.15
CA GLY A 34 -7.70 -21.39 -22.23
C GLY A 34 -8.85 -21.57 -21.22
N ARG A 35 -9.40 -22.78 -21.11
CA ARG A 35 -10.41 -23.21 -20.13
C ARG A 35 -10.19 -24.70 -19.80
N PRO A 36 -10.76 -25.20 -18.69
CA PRO A 36 -10.78 -26.63 -18.43
C PRO A 36 -11.55 -27.39 -19.52
N PHE A 37 -11.11 -28.61 -19.84
CA PHE A 37 -11.87 -29.59 -20.60
C PHE A 37 -13.10 -30.02 -19.80
N ILE A 38 -14.21 -30.31 -20.49
CA ILE A 38 -15.40 -30.86 -19.86
C ILE A 38 -15.40 -32.38 -20.07
N VAL A 39 -15.44 -33.10 -18.96
CA VAL A 39 -15.52 -34.56 -18.91
C VAL A 39 -16.89 -34.95 -18.37
N GLY A 40 -17.64 -35.78 -19.12
CA GLY A 40 -18.89 -36.35 -18.63
C GLY A 40 -18.65 -37.41 -17.57
N HIS A 41 -18.97 -37.12 -16.30
CA HIS A 41 -18.78 -38.04 -15.18
C HIS A 41 -19.89 -39.10 -15.19
N ARG A 42 -19.50 -40.36 -15.49
CA ARG A 42 -20.41 -41.46 -15.82
C ARG A 42 -21.36 -41.12 -16.98
N GLY A 43 -20.87 -40.30 -17.92
CA GLY A 43 -21.65 -39.64 -18.97
C GLY A 43 -22.38 -38.38 -18.47
N ALA A 44 -23.54 -38.07 -19.06
CA ALA A 44 -24.45 -37.00 -18.64
C ALA A 44 -25.39 -37.46 -17.51
N SER A 45 -24.81 -37.95 -16.41
CA SER A 45 -25.49 -38.71 -15.35
C SER A 45 -26.54 -37.93 -14.54
N ALA A 46 -26.51 -36.59 -14.59
CA ALA A 46 -27.60 -35.79 -14.03
C ALA A 46 -28.91 -36.04 -14.80
N LYS A 47 -28.84 -36.15 -16.14
CA LYS A 47 -30.00 -36.29 -17.03
C LYS A 47 -30.39 -37.75 -17.24
N TYR A 48 -29.43 -38.63 -17.53
CA TYR A 48 -29.68 -40.03 -17.86
C TYR A 48 -29.17 -40.98 -16.76
N PRO A 49 -29.50 -42.28 -16.80
CA PRO A 49 -28.92 -43.26 -15.87
C PRO A 49 -27.40 -43.33 -16.03
N GLU A 50 -26.67 -43.21 -14.93
CA GLU A 50 -25.20 -43.23 -14.92
C GLU A 50 -24.62 -44.52 -15.53
N ASN A 51 -23.42 -44.42 -16.14
CA ASN A 51 -22.69 -45.57 -16.67
C ASN A 51 -23.45 -46.37 -17.76
N THR A 52 -24.30 -45.70 -18.54
CA THR A 52 -25.00 -46.28 -19.70
C THR A 52 -24.52 -45.67 -21.00
N MET A 53 -24.65 -46.40 -22.11
CA MET A 53 -24.37 -45.86 -23.45
C MET A 53 -25.15 -44.58 -23.74
N LEU A 54 -26.42 -44.50 -23.33
CA LEU A 54 -27.23 -43.29 -23.53
C LEU A 54 -26.66 -42.07 -22.80
N SER A 55 -26.21 -42.25 -21.55
CA SER A 55 -25.57 -41.17 -20.77
C SER A 55 -24.26 -40.71 -21.42
N ILE A 56 -23.47 -41.66 -21.92
CA ILE A 56 -22.20 -41.39 -22.60
C ILE A 56 -22.41 -40.67 -23.93
N GLU A 57 -23.31 -41.17 -24.78
CA GLU A 57 -23.66 -40.55 -26.06
C GLU A 57 -24.20 -39.13 -25.85
N GLN A 58 -25.02 -38.91 -24.82
CA GLN A 58 -25.48 -37.57 -24.50
C GLN A 58 -24.34 -36.64 -24.09
N ALA A 59 -23.37 -37.10 -23.29
CA ALA A 59 -22.23 -36.27 -22.90
C ALA A 59 -21.44 -35.79 -24.14
N ILE A 60 -21.23 -36.68 -25.11
CA ILE A 60 -20.59 -36.35 -26.39
C ILE A 60 -21.46 -35.36 -27.18
N ALA A 61 -22.78 -35.62 -27.28
CA ALA A 61 -23.72 -34.73 -27.98
C ALA A 61 -23.82 -33.34 -27.34
N ASP A 62 -23.64 -33.24 -26.02
CA ASP A 62 -23.57 -31.97 -25.28
C ASP A 62 -22.29 -31.18 -25.61
N GLY A 63 -21.29 -31.82 -26.21
CA GLY A 63 -19.99 -31.24 -26.58
C GLY A 63 -18.89 -31.46 -25.55
N ALA A 64 -19.01 -32.47 -24.68
CA ALA A 64 -17.91 -32.84 -23.78
C ALA A 64 -16.70 -33.31 -24.59
N GLU A 65 -15.50 -32.89 -24.19
CA GLU A 65 -14.25 -33.30 -24.84
C GLU A 65 -13.76 -34.68 -24.38
N ALA A 66 -14.28 -35.15 -23.24
CA ALA A 66 -14.00 -36.48 -22.73
C ALA A 66 -15.19 -37.08 -21.99
N ILE A 67 -15.14 -38.38 -21.79
CA ILE A 67 -16.10 -39.15 -21.00
C ILE A 67 -15.36 -39.93 -19.92
N GLU A 68 -16.01 -40.17 -18.80
CA GLU A 68 -15.54 -41.10 -17.78
C GLU A 68 -16.63 -42.10 -17.45
N PHE A 69 -16.20 -43.31 -17.13
CA PHE A 69 -17.07 -44.38 -16.70
C PHE A 69 -16.32 -45.40 -15.85
N ASP A 70 -17.08 -46.06 -14.98
CA ASP A 70 -16.59 -47.07 -14.06
C ASP A 70 -16.70 -48.48 -14.67
N ILE A 71 -15.81 -49.39 -14.29
CA ILE A 71 -15.84 -50.77 -14.78
C ILE A 71 -15.84 -51.82 -13.67
N ARG A 72 -16.49 -52.96 -13.96
CA ARG A 72 -16.52 -54.18 -13.14
C ARG A 72 -16.33 -55.42 -14.01
N LEU A 73 -15.76 -56.47 -13.42
CA LEU A 73 -15.53 -57.76 -14.08
C LEU A 73 -16.59 -58.77 -13.62
N THR A 74 -17.22 -59.45 -14.56
CA THR A 74 -18.15 -60.58 -14.31
C THR A 74 -17.40 -61.90 -14.14
N LEU A 75 -18.11 -62.97 -13.76
CA LEU A 75 -17.53 -64.31 -13.56
C LEU A 75 -16.99 -64.92 -14.87
N ASP A 76 -17.64 -64.64 -16.00
CA ASP A 76 -17.25 -65.05 -17.35
C ASP A 76 -16.25 -64.09 -18.03
N ASN A 77 -15.62 -63.19 -17.26
CA ASN A 77 -14.60 -62.22 -17.68
C ASN A 77 -15.07 -61.12 -18.65
N GLU A 78 -16.37 -60.87 -18.77
CA GLU A 78 -16.88 -59.68 -19.46
C GLU A 78 -16.67 -58.43 -18.58
N VAL A 79 -16.31 -57.31 -19.22
CA VAL A 79 -16.11 -56.01 -18.54
C VAL A 79 -17.37 -55.17 -18.72
N VAL A 80 -18.13 -55.02 -17.64
CA VAL A 80 -19.37 -54.21 -17.62
C VAL A 80 -19.09 -52.81 -17.10
N ILE A 81 -19.86 -51.85 -17.60
CA ILE A 81 -19.76 -50.44 -17.21
C ILE A 81 -20.66 -50.20 -16.01
N MET A 82 -20.06 -50.13 -14.82
CA MET A 82 -20.79 -50.00 -13.56
C MET A 82 -19.90 -49.50 -12.43
N HIS A 83 -20.46 -48.64 -11.58
CA HIS A 83 -19.77 -48.13 -10.40
C HIS A 83 -19.75 -49.15 -9.26
N ASP A 84 -20.91 -49.73 -8.92
CA ASP A 84 -21.08 -50.53 -7.72
C ASP A 84 -20.56 -51.95 -7.91
N THR A 85 -20.21 -52.64 -6.82
CA THR A 85 -19.89 -54.07 -6.85
C THR A 85 -21.14 -54.96 -6.87
N LEU A 86 -22.29 -54.37 -6.51
CA LEU A 86 -23.60 -55.01 -6.43
C LEU A 86 -24.52 -54.42 -7.50
N LEU A 87 -25.39 -55.24 -8.08
CA LEU A 87 -26.38 -54.82 -9.07
C LEU A 87 -27.53 -53.98 -8.48
N ASP A 88 -27.70 -54.05 -7.17
CA ASP A 88 -28.92 -53.68 -6.44
C ASP A 88 -29.33 -52.20 -6.54
N ARG A 89 -28.38 -51.26 -6.52
CA ARG A 89 -28.72 -49.83 -6.42
C ARG A 89 -29.29 -49.29 -7.72
N THR A 90 -28.66 -49.59 -8.84
CA THR A 90 -28.93 -48.92 -10.12
C THR A 90 -29.65 -49.78 -11.13
N THR A 91 -29.74 -51.09 -10.90
CA THR A 91 -30.31 -52.05 -11.86
C THR A 91 -31.46 -52.85 -11.26
N THR A 92 -32.19 -53.56 -12.12
CA THR A 92 -33.23 -54.52 -11.74
C THR A 92 -32.69 -55.83 -11.16
N GLY A 93 -31.37 -56.07 -11.19
CA GLY A 93 -30.73 -57.27 -10.64
C GLY A 93 -30.29 -57.14 -9.18
N HIS A 94 -29.80 -58.25 -8.62
CA HIS A 94 -29.37 -58.37 -7.24
C HIS A 94 -28.06 -59.16 -7.10
N GLY A 95 -27.24 -58.81 -6.12
CA GLY A 95 -26.02 -59.55 -5.74
C GLY A 95 -24.74 -59.07 -6.43
N LEU A 96 -23.64 -59.76 -6.11
CA LEU A 96 -22.28 -59.41 -6.55
C LEU A 96 -22.08 -59.68 -8.04
N ILE A 97 -21.59 -58.67 -8.77
CA ILE A 97 -21.31 -58.75 -10.21
C ILE A 97 -20.24 -59.82 -10.49
N SER A 98 -19.19 -59.89 -9.67
CA SER A 98 -18.10 -60.87 -9.84
C SER A 98 -18.51 -62.32 -9.59
N GLY A 99 -19.72 -62.56 -9.09
CA GLY A 99 -20.29 -63.89 -8.86
C GLY A 99 -21.33 -64.31 -9.92
N LYS A 100 -21.50 -63.52 -10.99
CA LYS A 100 -22.51 -63.75 -12.04
C LYS A 100 -21.87 -63.68 -13.43
N ASN A 101 -22.39 -64.46 -14.37
CA ASN A 101 -21.99 -64.35 -15.77
C ASN A 101 -22.68 -63.14 -16.41
N TYR A 102 -22.08 -62.52 -17.41
CA TYR A 102 -22.80 -61.51 -18.18
C TYR A 102 -23.92 -62.17 -18.99
N PHE A 103 -23.55 -63.19 -19.75
CA PHE A 103 -24.48 -63.97 -20.56
C PHE A 103 -25.30 -64.89 -19.65
N GLY A 104 -26.63 -64.82 -19.78
CA GLY A 104 -27.58 -65.55 -18.95
C GLY A 104 -28.03 -64.84 -17.67
N ASP A 105 -27.17 -64.08 -16.97
CA ASP A 105 -27.56 -63.42 -15.71
C ASP A 105 -27.75 -61.89 -15.82
N ILE A 106 -26.84 -61.17 -16.50
CA ILE A 106 -26.81 -59.69 -16.50
C ILE A 106 -27.36 -59.09 -17.79
N GLU A 107 -27.20 -59.77 -18.94
CA GLU A 107 -27.53 -59.24 -20.27
C GLU A 107 -29.00 -58.78 -20.43
N TYR A 108 -29.93 -59.32 -19.64
CA TYR A 108 -31.35 -58.98 -19.66
C TYR A 108 -31.76 -57.94 -18.61
N LEU A 109 -30.81 -57.47 -17.79
CA LEU A 109 -31.07 -56.47 -16.75
C LEU A 109 -31.12 -55.07 -17.34
N THR A 110 -31.88 -54.19 -16.69
CA THR A 110 -32.00 -52.79 -17.06
C THR A 110 -31.71 -51.88 -15.87
N THR A 111 -31.42 -50.62 -16.14
CA THR A 111 -31.38 -49.59 -15.11
C THR A 111 -32.75 -49.40 -14.46
N LYS A 112 -32.76 -48.96 -13.19
CA LYS A 112 -33.97 -48.58 -12.45
C LYS A 112 -34.46 -47.16 -12.75
N LYS A 113 -33.54 -46.28 -13.14
CA LYS A 113 -33.86 -44.90 -13.56
C LYS A 113 -34.29 -44.92 -15.02
N GLU A 114 -35.39 -44.23 -15.33
CA GLU A 114 -35.82 -44.01 -16.71
C GLU A 114 -34.90 -43.02 -17.45
N PRO A 115 -34.72 -43.17 -18.77
CA PRO A 115 -35.18 -44.30 -19.59
C PRO A 115 -34.41 -45.59 -19.23
N TYR A 116 -35.11 -46.71 -19.16
CA TYR A 116 -34.52 -47.99 -18.78
C TYR A 116 -33.52 -48.46 -19.85
N CYS A 117 -32.25 -48.53 -19.47
CA CYS A 117 -31.15 -48.88 -20.37
C CYS A 117 -30.60 -50.26 -20.02
N PRO A 118 -30.12 -51.05 -21.00
CA PRO A 118 -29.40 -52.28 -20.71
C PRO A 118 -28.05 -52.00 -20.04
N ILE A 119 -27.51 -52.99 -19.33
CA ILE A 119 -26.18 -52.89 -18.71
C ILE A 119 -25.11 -52.98 -19.79
N SER A 120 -24.43 -51.85 -20.02
CA SER A 120 -23.44 -51.69 -21.08
C SER A 120 -22.14 -52.43 -20.76
N ARG A 121 -21.47 -52.90 -21.81
CA ARG A 121 -20.13 -53.48 -21.73
C ARG A 121 -19.08 -52.51 -22.25
N PHE A 122 -17.83 -52.74 -21.88
CA PHE A 122 -16.71 -51.94 -22.34
C PHE A 122 -16.57 -51.94 -23.87
N GLN A 123 -16.94 -53.06 -24.52
CA GLN A 123 -16.97 -53.19 -25.98
C GLN A 123 -17.91 -52.18 -26.62
N ASP A 124 -19.05 -51.88 -26.00
CA ASP A 124 -20.03 -50.93 -26.55
C ASP A 124 -19.43 -49.50 -26.59
N VAL A 125 -18.64 -49.13 -25.59
CA VAL A 125 -17.90 -47.85 -25.58
C VAL A 125 -16.77 -47.84 -26.60
N LEU A 126 -16.03 -48.94 -26.73
CA LEU A 126 -15.02 -49.06 -27.79
C LEU A 126 -15.64 -48.92 -29.18
N ASP A 127 -16.84 -49.48 -29.39
CA ASP A 127 -17.61 -49.35 -30.63
C ASP A 127 -18.01 -47.91 -30.90
N LEU A 128 -18.50 -47.21 -29.87
CA LEU A 128 -18.85 -45.81 -29.97
C LEU A 128 -17.64 -44.93 -30.33
N LEU A 129 -16.51 -45.11 -29.65
CA LEU A 129 -15.31 -44.29 -29.84
C LEU A 129 -14.54 -44.60 -31.12
N SER A 130 -14.73 -45.79 -31.70
CA SER A 130 -14.12 -46.16 -32.98
C SER A 130 -14.75 -45.49 -34.20
N LYS A 131 -15.91 -44.85 -34.05
CA LYS A 131 -16.53 -44.07 -35.12
C LYS A 131 -15.66 -42.85 -35.42
N GLU A 132 -15.45 -42.54 -36.71
CA GLU A 132 -14.58 -41.43 -37.14
C GLU A 132 -14.97 -40.09 -36.51
N GLU A 133 -16.27 -39.82 -36.40
CA GLU A 133 -16.83 -38.64 -35.73
C GLU A 133 -16.43 -38.51 -34.26
N ASN A 134 -16.13 -39.62 -33.57
CA ASN A 134 -15.77 -39.65 -32.15
C ASN A 134 -14.26 -39.82 -31.92
N SER A 135 -13.43 -39.82 -32.97
CA SER A 135 -11.96 -39.99 -32.88
C SER A 135 -11.23 -38.93 -32.03
N HIS A 136 -11.91 -37.80 -31.76
CA HIS A 136 -11.40 -36.70 -30.95
C HIS A 136 -11.79 -36.78 -29.47
N ILE A 137 -12.72 -37.68 -29.10
CA ILE A 137 -13.21 -37.83 -27.73
C ILE A 137 -12.25 -38.68 -26.92
N TRP A 138 -11.90 -38.21 -25.72
CA TRP A 138 -11.07 -38.96 -24.77
C TRP A 138 -11.93 -39.74 -23.78
N ALA A 139 -11.41 -40.84 -23.24
CA ALA A 139 -12.08 -41.65 -22.25
C ALA A 139 -11.20 -41.93 -21.02
N VAL A 140 -11.76 -41.74 -19.83
CA VAL A 140 -11.14 -42.12 -18.57
C VAL A 140 -11.82 -43.39 -18.06
N ILE A 141 -11.07 -44.48 -17.93
CA ILE A 141 -11.57 -45.75 -17.39
C ILE A 141 -11.29 -45.79 -15.89
N ASP A 142 -12.32 -45.74 -15.06
CA ASP A 142 -12.14 -45.75 -13.60
C ASP A 142 -12.04 -47.19 -13.04
N VAL A 143 -10.85 -47.50 -12.51
CA VAL A 143 -10.48 -48.75 -11.86
C VAL A 143 -10.52 -48.57 -10.33
N LYS A 144 -11.67 -48.89 -9.75
CA LYS A 144 -11.89 -48.81 -8.29
C LYS A 144 -11.09 -49.84 -7.49
N ILE A 145 -10.83 -49.52 -6.22
CA ILE A 145 -10.09 -50.37 -5.28
C ILE A 145 -10.66 -51.79 -5.12
N GLN A 146 -11.98 -51.98 -5.27
CA GLN A 146 -12.62 -53.29 -5.11
C GLN A 146 -12.41 -54.22 -6.31
N ASN A 147 -11.89 -53.73 -7.44
CA ASN A 147 -11.62 -54.58 -8.59
C ASN A 147 -10.44 -55.54 -8.33
N SER A 148 -10.52 -56.71 -8.95
CA SER A 148 -9.37 -57.63 -9.06
C SER A 148 -8.42 -57.14 -10.16
N PRO A 149 -7.09 -57.27 -10.01
CA PRO A 149 -6.15 -56.96 -11.09
C PRO A 149 -6.42 -57.69 -12.42
N LYS A 150 -7.18 -58.80 -12.39
CA LYS A 150 -7.67 -59.51 -13.58
C LYS A 150 -8.44 -58.61 -14.56
N ILE A 151 -9.09 -57.54 -14.07
CA ILE A 151 -9.83 -56.61 -14.94
C ILE A 151 -8.92 -55.93 -15.99
N LEU A 152 -7.66 -55.68 -15.64
CA LEU A 152 -6.70 -55.05 -16.55
C LEU A 152 -6.22 -56.02 -17.63
N LEU A 153 -6.16 -57.32 -17.31
CA LEU A 153 -5.89 -58.36 -18.29
C LEU A 153 -7.07 -58.50 -19.26
N ALA A 154 -8.31 -58.56 -18.74
CA ALA A 154 -9.52 -58.60 -19.56
C ALA A 154 -9.59 -57.40 -20.52
N LEU A 155 -9.34 -56.17 -20.03
CA LEU A 155 -9.24 -54.98 -20.89
C LEU A 155 -8.19 -55.14 -22.00
N SER A 156 -7.00 -55.69 -21.67
CA SER A 156 -5.92 -55.92 -22.64
C SER A 156 -6.36 -56.88 -23.75
N GLU A 157 -7.05 -57.96 -23.39
CA GLU A 157 -7.59 -58.93 -24.35
C GLU A 157 -8.67 -58.30 -25.25
N ILE A 158 -9.53 -57.45 -24.69
CA ILE A 158 -10.56 -56.73 -25.43
C ILE A 158 -9.96 -55.73 -26.43
N PHE A 159 -8.94 -54.96 -26.03
CA PHE A 159 -8.24 -54.07 -26.96
C PHE A 159 -7.57 -54.84 -28.11
N LYS A 160 -6.90 -55.95 -27.78
CA LYS A 160 -6.21 -56.81 -28.77
C LYS A 160 -7.15 -57.54 -29.72
N SER A 161 -8.34 -57.93 -29.27
CA SER A 161 -9.31 -58.64 -30.12
C SER A 161 -9.87 -57.74 -31.22
N ARG A 162 -9.87 -56.42 -31.02
CA ARG A 162 -10.40 -55.42 -31.96
C ARG A 162 -9.38 -54.97 -33.02
N ASN A 163 -8.12 -54.76 -32.63
CA ASN A 163 -7.05 -54.38 -33.57
C ASN A 163 -5.74 -55.08 -33.17
N LYS A 164 -5.04 -55.66 -34.15
CA LYS A 164 -3.72 -56.26 -33.92
C LYS A 164 -2.70 -55.23 -33.41
N ASP A 165 -2.87 -53.95 -33.77
CA ASP A 165 -2.13 -52.83 -33.19
C ASP A 165 -2.86 -52.29 -31.95
N PHE A 166 -2.39 -52.75 -30.78
CA PHE A 166 -2.88 -52.30 -29.47
C PHE A 166 -2.79 -50.78 -29.32
N THR A 167 -1.72 -50.16 -29.81
CA THR A 167 -1.46 -48.72 -29.67
C THR A 167 -2.47 -47.90 -30.47
N ALA A 168 -2.94 -48.38 -31.63
CA ALA A 168 -3.99 -47.69 -32.38
C ALA A 168 -5.33 -47.70 -31.62
N SER A 169 -5.71 -48.83 -31.03
CA SER A 169 -7.00 -49.01 -30.33
C SER A 169 -7.09 -48.33 -28.95
N SER A 170 -5.96 -47.93 -28.38
CA SER A 170 -5.88 -47.44 -26.99
C SER A 170 -5.56 -45.95 -26.84
N LYS A 171 -5.27 -45.24 -27.94
CA LYS A 171 -4.81 -43.83 -27.96
C LYS A 171 -5.76 -42.81 -27.31
N GLN A 172 -7.06 -43.10 -27.27
CA GLN A 172 -8.07 -42.19 -26.70
C GLN A 172 -8.31 -42.42 -25.19
N PHE A 173 -7.67 -43.43 -24.60
CA PHE A 173 -7.97 -43.86 -23.23
C PHE A 173 -6.92 -43.41 -22.22
N SER A 174 -7.35 -43.23 -20.98
CA SER A 174 -6.51 -43.12 -19.80
C SER A 174 -7.08 -43.99 -18.67
N LEU A 175 -6.22 -44.51 -17.80
CA LEU A 175 -6.60 -45.35 -16.67
C LEU A 175 -6.66 -44.52 -15.39
N GLY A 176 -7.86 -44.38 -14.84
CA GLY A 176 -8.12 -43.80 -13.55
C GLY A 176 -7.91 -44.82 -12.42
N ILE A 177 -6.81 -44.75 -11.68
CA ILE A 177 -6.46 -45.76 -10.68
C ILE A 177 -6.64 -45.23 -9.26
N TRP A 178 -7.45 -45.93 -8.44
CA TRP A 178 -7.67 -45.61 -7.02
C TRP A 178 -6.63 -46.19 -6.06
N HIS A 179 -5.90 -47.24 -6.46
CA HIS A 179 -4.99 -47.96 -5.56
C HIS A 179 -3.69 -48.39 -6.26
N PRO A 180 -2.50 -48.19 -5.65
CA PRO A 180 -1.21 -48.43 -6.30
C PRO A 180 -1.00 -49.90 -6.73
N LYS A 181 -1.72 -50.85 -6.11
CA LYS A 181 -1.73 -52.28 -6.49
C LYS A 181 -1.96 -52.53 -7.98
N PHE A 182 -2.66 -51.63 -8.68
CA PHE A 182 -2.98 -51.79 -10.10
C PHE A 182 -1.87 -51.29 -11.03
N ILE A 183 -0.95 -50.44 -10.55
CA ILE A 183 0.09 -49.81 -11.39
C ILE A 183 0.99 -50.85 -12.08
N PRO A 184 1.52 -51.89 -11.40
CA PRO A 184 2.36 -52.88 -12.07
C PRO A 184 1.60 -53.64 -13.16
N TYR A 185 0.35 -54.01 -12.92
CA TYR A 185 -0.50 -54.71 -13.89
C TYR A 185 -0.89 -53.82 -15.06
N ALA A 186 -1.17 -52.53 -14.82
CA ALA A 186 -1.46 -51.57 -15.88
C ALA A 186 -0.26 -51.40 -16.81
N LYS A 187 0.95 -51.24 -16.24
CA LYS A 187 2.19 -51.14 -17.03
C LYS A 187 2.49 -52.41 -17.83
N THR A 188 2.16 -53.59 -17.29
CA THR A 188 2.40 -54.87 -17.96
C THR A 188 1.36 -55.17 -19.04
N TYR A 189 0.07 -55.03 -18.75
CA TYR A 189 -1.00 -55.47 -19.64
C TYR A 189 -1.52 -54.39 -20.58
N LEU A 190 -1.39 -53.11 -20.21
CA LEU A 190 -1.88 -51.97 -20.97
C LEU A 190 -0.75 -50.95 -21.23
N PRO A 191 0.39 -51.37 -21.80
CA PRO A 191 1.54 -50.49 -22.00
C PRO A 191 1.19 -49.36 -22.97
N GLY A 192 1.46 -48.11 -22.56
CA GLY A 192 1.20 -46.93 -23.39
C GLY A 192 -0.15 -46.25 -23.14
N ILE A 193 -1.02 -46.84 -22.31
CA ILE A 193 -2.20 -46.11 -21.79
C ILE A 193 -1.77 -45.26 -20.59
N PRO A 194 -1.96 -43.92 -20.61
CA PRO A 194 -1.60 -43.04 -19.51
C PRO A 194 -2.33 -43.40 -18.22
N ILE A 195 -1.61 -43.39 -17.10
CA ILE A 195 -2.13 -43.67 -15.77
C ILE A 195 -2.39 -42.35 -15.05
N VAL A 196 -3.62 -42.16 -14.59
CA VAL A 196 -4.06 -41.00 -13.81
C VAL A 196 -4.47 -41.47 -12.42
N TYR A 197 -3.92 -40.87 -11.38
CA TYR A 197 -4.36 -41.15 -10.01
C TYR A 197 -5.74 -40.54 -9.77
N ILE A 198 -6.72 -41.34 -9.38
CA ILE A 198 -8.04 -40.86 -8.92
C ILE A 198 -8.12 -40.98 -7.41
N GLY A 199 -8.39 -39.88 -6.71
CA GLY A 199 -8.58 -39.94 -5.26
C GLY A 199 -8.94 -38.64 -4.58
N ILE A 200 -8.90 -38.68 -3.25
CA ILE A 200 -9.36 -37.60 -2.37
C ILE A 200 -8.25 -37.00 -1.49
N SER A 201 -7.01 -37.52 -1.56
CA SER A 201 -5.90 -37.10 -0.71
C SER A 201 -4.68 -36.70 -1.56
N LEU A 202 -4.22 -35.46 -1.36
CA LEU A 202 -3.00 -34.95 -2.00
C LEU A 202 -1.74 -35.61 -1.42
N ASP A 203 -1.77 -36.06 -0.17
CA ASP A 203 -0.64 -36.75 0.46
C ASP A 203 -0.44 -38.13 -0.15
N ILE A 204 -1.52 -38.90 -0.33
CA ILE A 204 -1.47 -40.18 -1.06
C ILE A 204 -0.98 -39.96 -2.49
N ALA A 205 -1.45 -38.89 -3.16
CA ALA A 205 -1.01 -38.56 -4.51
C ALA A 205 0.52 -38.33 -4.58
N ARG A 206 1.09 -37.63 -3.59
CA ARG A 206 2.52 -37.34 -3.51
C ARG A 206 3.34 -38.58 -3.18
N GLU A 207 2.89 -39.38 -2.23
CA GLU A 207 3.64 -40.52 -1.71
C GLU A 207 3.63 -41.72 -2.66
N PHE A 208 2.44 -42.15 -3.10
CA PHE A 208 2.27 -43.41 -3.82
C PHE A 208 2.08 -43.25 -5.33
N PHE A 209 1.78 -42.03 -5.79
CA PHE A 209 1.47 -41.73 -7.19
C PHE A 209 2.37 -40.61 -7.75
N SER A 210 3.62 -40.54 -7.28
CA SER A 210 4.62 -39.60 -7.82
C SER A 210 5.05 -39.93 -9.27
N ASN A 211 4.85 -41.17 -9.72
CA ASN A 211 5.27 -41.69 -11.03
C ASN A 211 4.10 -42.02 -11.98
N VAL A 212 2.97 -41.34 -11.83
CA VAL A 212 1.84 -41.39 -12.78
C VAL A 212 1.86 -40.21 -13.77
N ASP A 213 1.04 -40.28 -14.81
CA ASP A 213 1.00 -39.31 -15.90
C ASP A 213 0.10 -38.10 -15.60
N GLY A 214 -0.84 -38.20 -14.65
CA GLY A 214 -1.71 -37.11 -14.24
C GLY A 214 -2.45 -37.35 -12.93
N TYR A 215 -3.17 -36.34 -12.45
CA TYR A 215 -3.95 -36.40 -11.21
C TYR A 215 -5.41 -36.06 -11.46
N ASN A 216 -6.33 -36.78 -10.84
CA ASN A 216 -7.76 -36.55 -10.92
C ASN A 216 -8.33 -36.55 -9.49
N ILE A 217 -8.45 -35.36 -8.93
CA ILE A 217 -8.61 -35.14 -7.51
C ILE A 217 -10.02 -34.66 -7.21
N LYS A 218 -10.59 -35.14 -6.08
CA LYS A 218 -11.88 -34.65 -5.63
C LYS A 218 -11.82 -33.14 -5.38
N TYR A 219 -12.72 -32.34 -5.96
CA TYR A 219 -12.73 -30.88 -5.93
C TYR A 219 -12.42 -30.29 -4.55
N ILE A 220 -13.06 -30.84 -3.50
CA ILE A 220 -12.88 -30.33 -2.13
C ILE A 220 -11.44 -30.47 -1.60
N ALA A 221 -10.68 -31.42 -2.11
CA ALA A 221 -9.27 -31.62 -1.76
C ALA A 221 -8.32 -30.64 -2.48
N LEU A 222 -8.84 -29.82 -3.40
CA LEU A 222 -8.11 -28.73 -4.06
C LEU A 222 -8.40 -27.36 -3.42
N PHE A 223 -9.22 -27.32 -2.36
CA PHE A 223 -9.70 -26.08 -1.75
C PHE A 223 -8.72 -25.55 -0.69
N GLY A 224 -8.00 -24.47 -1.00
CA GLY A 224 -7.07 -23.77 -0.10
C GLY A 224 -5.76 -23.36 -0.78
N ASP A 225 -5.01 -22.42 -0.19
CA ASP A 225 -3.78 -21.89 -0.80
C ASP A 225 -2.65 -22.94 -0.90
N LYS A 226 -2.56 -23.83 0.10
CA LYS A 226 -1.57 -24.93 0.12
C LYS A 226 -1.92 -26.01 -0.91
N GLU A 227 -3.20 -26.26 -1.10
CA GLU A 227 -3.76 -27.22 -2.03
C GLU A 227 -3.64 -26.70 -3.48
N GLN A 228 -3.85 -25.40 -3.72
CA GLN A 228 -3.59 -24.78 -5.02
C GLN A 228 -2.11 -24.82 -5.43
N LYS A 229 -1.18 -24.88 -4.47
CA LYS A 229 0.25 -25.08 -4.76
C LYS A 229 0.50 -26.44 -5.41
N PHE A 230 -0.27 -27.48 -5.07
CA PHE A 230 -0.16 -28.80 -5.69
C PHE A 230 -0.42 -28.74 -7.21
N ILE A 231 -1.38 -27.93 -7.65
CA ILE A 231 -1.70 -27.75 -9.08
C ILE A 231 -0.46 -27.23 -9.82
N LYS A 232 0.17 -26.18 -9.28
CA LYS A 232 1.41 -25.61 -9.83
C LYS A 232 2.57 -26.61 -9.82
N GLU A 233 2.71 -27.39 -8.75
CA GLU A 233 3.73 -28.45 -8.62
C GLU A 233 3.54 -29.57 -9.66
N ALA A 234 2.29 -29.97 -9.92
CA ALA A 234 1.95 -30.96 -10.93
C ALA A 234 2.25 -30.44 -12.34
N HIS A 235 1.83 -29.21 -12.66
CA HIS A 235 2.10 -28.57 -13.95
C HIS A 235 3.58 -28.36 -14.21
N ALA A 236 4.37 -28.00 -13.20
CA ALA A 236 5.82 -27.87 -13.33
C ALA A 236 6.50 -29.20 -13.72
N LYS A 237 5.86 -30.33 -13.44
CA LYS A 237 6.28 -31.68 -13.85
C LYS A 237 5.60 -32.17 -15.13
N GLY A 238 4.84 -31.30 -15.81
CA GLY A 238 4.11 -31.62 -17.03
C GLY A 238 2.87 -32.50 -16.83
N LYS A 239 2.35 -32.59 -15.60
CA LYS A 239 1.22 -33.48 -15.26
C LYS A 239 -0.08 -32.70 -15.18
N PRO A 240 -1.13 -33.07 -15.93
CA PRO A 240 -2.42 -32.42 -15.83
C PRO A 240 -3.14 -32.76 -14.53
N VAL A 241 -3.99 -31.85 -14.08
CA VAL A 241 -4.84 -31.98 -12.89
C VAL A 241 -6.30 -31.85 -13.28
N PHE A 242 -7.09 -32.87 -12.98
CA PHE A 242 -8.54 -32.90 -13.17
C PHE A 242 -9.25 -32.76 -11.82
N ALA A 243 -10.47 -32.23 -11.84
CA ALA A 243 -11.30 -32.07 -10.64
C ALA A 243 -12.64 -32.80 -10.79
N TRP A 244 -13.03 -33.59 -9.78
CA TRP A 244 -14.31 -34.31 -9.73
C TRP A 244 -15.01 -34.21 -8.35
N THR A 245 -16.31 -34.33 -8.21
CA THR A 245 -17.33 -34.03 -9.21
C THR A 245 -17.70 -32.56 -9.06
N VAL A 246 -17.64 -31.80 -10.15
CA VAL A 246 -17.93 -30.36 -10.16
C VAL A 246 -19.31 -30.17 -10.76
N ASN A 247 -20.31 -29.92 -9.91
CA ASN A 247 -21.69 -29.72 -10.34
C ASN A 247 -22.24 -28.32 -10.02
N GLU A 248 -21.44 -27.47 -9.37
CA GLU A 248 -21.78 -26.07 -9.04
C GLU A 248 -20.96 -25.06 -9.83
N GLU A 249 -21.59 -23.96 -10.24
CA GLU A 249 -20.96 -22.94 -11.07
C GLU A 249 -19.78 -22.27 -10.37
N SER A 250 -19.92 -22.02 -9.07
CA SER A 250 -18.85 -21.53 -8.18
C SER A 250 -17.62 -22.43 -8.24
N HIS A 251 -17.81 -23.75 -8.18
CA HIS A 251 -16.73 -24.74 -8.24
C HIS A 251 -16.07 -24.77 -9.62
N ALA A 252 -16.84 -24.65 -10.69
CA ALA A 252 -16.31 -24.58 -12.05
C ALA A 252 -15.48 -23.30 -12.28
N ARG A 253 -15.94 -22.14 -11.80
CA ARG A 253 -15.19 -20.88 -11.81
C ARG A 253 -13.89 -20.98 -11.04
N ASN A 254 -13.93 -21.58 -9.85
CA ASN A 254 -12.74 -21.80 -9.04
C ASN A 254 -11.72 -22.69 -9.77
N CYS A 255 -12.16 -23.83 -10.33
CA CYS A 255 -11.29 -24.71 -11.11
C CYS A 255 -10.63 -23.99 -12.29
N HIS A 256 -11.39 -23.16 -13.02
CA HIS A 256 -10.84 -22.33 -14.09
C HIS A 256 -9.77 -21.35 -13.59
N ASN A 257 -10.06 -20.61 -12.52
CA ASN A 257 -9.13 -19.63 -11.94
C ASN A 257 -7.86 -20.28 -11.36
N TRP A 258 -7.97 -21.50 -10.84
CA TRP A 258 -6.83 -22.25 -10.29
C TRP A 258 -5.99 -22.93 -11.37
N GLY A 259 -6.44 -22.93 -12.62
CA GLY A 259 -5.75 -23.55 -13.75
C GLY A 259 -5.96 -25.05 -13.88
N VAL A 260 -7.03 -25.62 -13.31
CA VAL A 260 -7.37 -27.05 -13.48
C VAL A 260 -7.57 -27.37 -14.97
N ASP A 261 -7.01 -28.48 -15.43
CA ASP A 261 -6.97 -28.84 -16.87
C ASP A 261 -8.28 -29.46 -17.36
N ALA A 262 -8.99 -30.21 -16.51
CA ALA A 262 -10.28 -30.80 -16.84
C ALA A 262 -11.22 -30.87 -15.64
N ILE A 263 -12.52 -30.70 -15.91
CA ILE A 263 -13.59 -30.77 -14.93
C ILE A 263 -14.49 -31.95 -15.26
N MET A 264 -14.71 -32.82 -14.28
CA MET A 264 -15.65 -33.93 -14.39
C MET A 264 -16.98 -33.55 -13.76
N THR A 265 -18.05 -33.61 -14.54
CA THR A 265 -19.36 -33.10 -14.16
C THR A 265 -20.49 -34.03 -14.58
N ASP A 266 -21.54 -34.09 -13.79
CA ASP A 266 -22.78 -34.79 -14.12
C ASP A 266 -23.65 -33.95 -15.07
N ARG A 267 -23.37 -32.62 -15.16
CA ARG A 267 -24.16 -31.61 -15.88
C ARG A 267 -23.39 -31.09 -17.11
N THR A 268 -23.05 -31.99 -18.01
CA THR A 268 -22.22 -31.75 -19.22
C THR A 268 -22.67 -30.53 -20.03
N LYS A 269 -23.92 -30.49 -20.50
CA LYS A 269 -24.44 -29.36 -21.31
C LYS A 269 -24.27 -28.00 -20.64
N LEU A 270 -24.57 -27.92 -19.34
CA LEU A 270 -24.52 -26.66 -18.59
C LEU A 270 -23.09 -26.09 -18.61
N TYR A 271 -22.08 -26.91 -18.38
CA TYR A 271 -20.69 -26.43 -18.29
C TYR A 271 -20.04 -26.22 -19.65
N VAL A 272 -20.41 -26.98 -20.67
CA VAL A 272 -20.01 -26.67 -22.06
C VAL A 272 -20.54 -25.29 -22.46
N ASP A 273 -21.82 -25.03 -22.24
CA ASP A 273 -22.45 -23.74 -22.57
C ASP A 273 -21.88 -22.59 -21.71
N PHE A 274 -21.67 -22.82 -20.40
CA PHE A 274 -21.08 -21.87 -19.46
C PHE A 274 -19.74 -21.30 -19.95
N PHE A 275 -18.78 -22.18 -20.27
CA PHE A 275 -17.47 -21.73 -20.71
C PHE A 275 -17.46 -21.23 -22.16
N ARG A 276 -18.39 -21.67 -23.01
CA ARG A 276 -18.56 -21.11 -24.37
C ARG A 276 -19.01 -19.65 -24.29
N ASN A 277 -19.96 -19.32 -23.41
CA ASN A 277 -20.51 -17.97 -23.27
C ASN A 277 -19.52 -16.98 -22.64
N GLN A 278 -18.75 -17.40 -21.62
CA GLN A 278 -17.69 -16.56 -21.03
C GLN A 278 -16.69 -16.05 -22.08
N ARG A 279 -16.30 -16.89 -23.03
CA ARG A 279 -15.34 -16.53 -24.08
C ARG A 279 -15.86 -15.41 -25.00
N HIS A 280 -17.17 -15.35 -25.22
CA HIS A 280 -17.81 -14.31 -26.01
C HIS A 280 -17.89 -12.98 -25.23
N GLU A 281 -18.27 -13.04 -23.95
CA GLU A 281 -18.34 -11.86 -23.06
C GLU A 281 -16.96 -11.23 -22.81
N GLU A 282 -15.93 -12.04 -22.56
CA GLU A 282 -14.57 -11.53 -22.34
C GLU A 282 -13.99 -10.87 -23.60
N ARG A 283 -14.31 -11.41 -24.78
CA ARG A 283 -13.85 -10.86 -26.07
C ARG A 283 -14.57 -9.55 -26.41
N SER A 284 -15.87 -9.44 -26.16
CA SER A 284 -16.61 -8.18 -26.36
C SER A 284 -16.15 -7.10 -25.38
N LEU A 285 -16.02 -7.42 -24.09
CA LEU A 285 -15.50 -6.52 -23.06
C LEU A 285 -14.07 -6.07 -23.36
N SER A 286 -13.22 -6.95 -23.90
CA SER A 286 -11.85 -6.61 -24.32
C SER A 286 -11.83 -5.59 -25.47
N ILE A 287 -12.71 -5.74 -26.46
CA ILE A 287 -12.81 -4.81 -27.60
C ILE A 287 -13.36 -3.45 -27.13
N GLU A 288 -14.38 -3.44 -26.29
CA GLU A 288 -14.94 -2.21 -25.72
C GLU A 288 -13.93 -1.47 -24.84
N ARG A 289 -13.19 -2.18 -23.98
CA ARG A 289 -12.11 -1.60 -23.18
C ARG A 289 -11.01 -0.97 -24.04
N LYS A 290 -10.63 -1.63 -25.14
CA LYS A 290 -9.65 -1.07 -26.10
C LYS A 290 -10.17 0.18 -26.79
N LYS A 291 -11.44 0.20 -27.21
CA LYS A 291 -12.07 1.41 -27.78
C LYS A 291 -12.12 2.55 -26.78
N TYR A 292 -12.56 2.28 -25.54
CA TYR A 292 -12.60 3.26 -24.47
C TYR A 292 -11.20 3.84 -24.19
N LEU A 293 -10.18 2.99 -24.13
CA LEU A 293 -8.80 3.42 -23.91
C LEU A 293 -8.29 4.35 -25.03
N ILE A 294 -8.59 4.05 -26.30
CA ILE A 294 -8.22 4.91 -27.44
C ILE A 294 -8.93 6.26 -27.36
N ILE A 295 -10.23 6.26 -27.02
CA ILE A 295 -11.01 7.49 -26.86
C ILE A 295 -10.43 8.36 -25.75
N GLU A 296 -10.15 7.78 -24.58
CA GLU A 296 -9.55 8.48 -23.44
C GLU A 296 -8.16 9.07 -23.78
N GLN A 297 -7.29 8.30 -24.45
CA GLN A 297 -5.99 8.80 -24.90
C GLN A 297 -6.12 9.95 -25.89
N THR A 298 -7.03 9.81 -26.85
CA THR A 298 -7.30 10.84 -27.86
C THR A 298 -7.85 12.11 -27.20
N TYR A 299 -8.79 11.96 -26.28
CA TYR A 299 -9.37 13.06 -25.52
C TYR A 299 -8.34 13.77 -24.64
N PHE A 300 -7.47 13.02 -23.95
CA PHE A 300 -6.36 13.56 -23.17
C PHE A 300 -5.45 14.45 -24.03
N TYR A 301 -4.99 13.95 -25.17
CA TYR A 301 -4.10 14.72 -26.05
C TYR A 301 -4.81 15.86 -26.77
N PHE A 302 -6.07 15.70 -27.16
CA PHE A 302 -6.88 16.81 -27.66
C PHE A 302 -6.93 17.94 -26.64
N ARG A 303 -7.26 17.64 -25.37
CA ARG A 303 -7.25 18.65 -24.30
C ARG A 303 -5.87 19.26 -24.06
N TYR A 304 -4.81 18.46 -24.14
CA TYR A 304 -3.43 18.93 -23.93
C TYR A 304 -2.99 19.90 -25.04
N PHE A 305 -3.23 19.58 -26.31
CA PHE A 305 -2.80 20.40 -27.45
C PHE A 305 -3.77 21.53 -27.81
N ALA A 306 -5.06 21.44 -27.44
CA ALA A 306 -6.04 22.50 -27.70
C ALA A 306 -5.93 23.69 -26.73
N GLN A 307 -4.95 23.70 -25.84
CA GLN A 307 -4.77 24.77 -24.86
C GLN A 307 -4.39 26.10 -25.53
N TYR A 308 -5.10 27.16 -25.15
CA TYR A 308 -4.72 28.51 -25.52
C TYR A 308 -3.53 28.98 -24.66
N LYS A 309 -2.38 29.24 -25.29
CA LYS A 309 -1.09 29.60 -24.65
C LYS A 309 -0.65 28.56 -23.60
N PRO A 310 -0.22 27.36 -24.04
CA PRO A 310 0.23 26.33 -23.12
C PRO A 310 1.45 26.80 -22.32
N LEU A 311 1.59 26.30 -21.09
CA LEU A 311 2.78 26.52 -20.29
C LEU A 311 3.89 25.56 -20.76
N PRO A 312 5.17 25.94 -20.62
CA PRO A 312 6.25 25.02 -20.86
C PRO A 312 6.21 23.88 -19.83
N GLY A 313 6.67 22.69 -20.22
CA GLY A 313 6.67 21.52 -19.34
C GLY A 313 7.17 20.27 -20.04
N PRO A 314 7.51 19.21 -19.28
CA PRO A 314 7.81 17.91 -19.84
C PRO A 314 6.57 17.29 -20.50
N PHE A 315 6.76 16.64 -21.64
CA PHE A 315 5.67 15.98 -22.36
C PHE A 315 5.01 14.87 -21.50
N PRO A 316 3.68 14.93 -21.26
CA PRO A 316 3.00 13.95 -20.42
C PRO A 316 2.52 12.73 -21.22
N LEU A 317 2.51 11.58 -20.56
CA LEU A 317 1.88 10.35 -21.06
C LEU A 317 0.44 10.25 -20.57
N PRO A 318 -0.50 9.61 -21.29
CA PRO A 318 -1.87 9.45 -20.82
C PRO A 318 -1.90 8.56 -19.57
N PHE A 319 -2.85 8.79 -18.66
CA PHE A 319 -3.08 8.04 -17.41
C PHE A 319 -1.99 8.12 -16.34
N VAL A 320 -0.71 8.27 -16.73
CA VAL A 320 0.45 8.38 -15.81
C VAL A 320 1.02 9.80 -15.76
N GLY A 321 0.76 10.65 -16.75
CA GLY A 321 1.32 11.99 -16.84
C GLY A 321 2.85 11.97 -16.93
N ASN A 322 3.50 12.76 -16.08
CA ASN A 322 4.94 12.87 -15.93
C ASN A 322 5.49 12.01 -14.77
N ARG A 323 4.67 11.10 -14.21
CA ARG A 323 5.04 10.31 -13.02
C ARG A 323 6.33 9.49 -13.21
N LEU A 324 6.54 8.92 -14.41
CA LEU A 324 7.74 8.13 -14.71
C LEU A 324 9.03 8.97 -14.76
N GLN A 325 8.91 10.30 -14.84
CA GLN A 325 10.04 11.22 -14.82
C GLN A 325 10.37 11.68 -13.40
N TYR A 326 9.45 11.50 -12.44
CA TYR A 326 9.61 11.87 -11.04
C TYR A 326 10.43 10.81 -10.29
N LYS A 327 11.55 11.25 -9.68
CA LYS A 327 12.50 10.38 -8.95
C LYS A 327 12.30 10.37 -7.43
N GLY A 328 11.13 10.75 -6.93
CA GLY A 328 10.80 10.65 -5.49
C GLY A 328 11.22 11.82 -4.61
N ASN A 329 11.93 12.83 -5.13
CA ASN A 329 12.31 14.03 -4.37
C ASN A 329 11.58 15.28 -4.93
N PRO A 330 10.57 15.82 -4.24
CA PRO A 330 9.81 16.98 -4.70
C PRO A 330 10.67 18.23 -4.91
N ALA A 331 11.66 18.48 -4.05
CA ALA A 331 12.50 19.67 -4.12
C ALA A 331 13.46 19.61 -5.32
N THR A 332 14.17 18.49 -5.50
CA THR A 332 15.05 18.28 -6.66
C THR A 332 14.25 18.31 -7.96
N TRP A 333 13.05 17.73 -7.95
CA TRP A 333 12.15 17.78 -9.10
C TRP A 333 11.75 19.22 -9.42
N ALA A 334 11.29 19.98 -8.43
CA ALA A 334 10.93 21.39 -8.57
C ALA A 334 12.06 22.25 -9.16
N SER A 335 13.28 22.08 -8.66
CA SER A 335 14.47 22.76 -9.18
C SER A 335 14.74 22.40 -10.63
N SER A 336 14.71 21.10 -10.98
CA SER A 336 14.95 20.65 -12.35
C SER A 336 13.89 21.15 -13.34
N LEU A 337 12.63 21.25 -12.90
CA LEU A 337 11.54 21.81 -13.70
C LEU A 337 11.77 23.29 -13.96
N ARG A 338 12.17 24.05 -12.94
CA ARG A 338 12.46 25.48 -13.07
C ARG A 338 13.63 25.73 -14.00
N GLU A 339 14.74 25.02 -13.82
CA GLU A 339 15.94 25.19 -14.65
C GLU A 339 15.66 24.94 -16.13
N LYS A 340 14.79 23.95 -16.44
CA LYS A 340 14.50 23.56 -17.82
C LYS A 340 13.34 24.33 -18.46
N TYR A 341 12.31 24.68 -17.70
CA TYR A 341 11.04 25.23 -18.22
C TYR A 341 10.74 26.65 -17.71
N GLY A 342 11.57 27.21 -16.83
CA GLY A 342 11.40 28.55 -16.28
C GLY A 342 10.55 28.61 -15.01
N ASP A 343 10.29 29.82 -14.52
CA ASP A 343 9.65 30.04 -13.22
C ASP A 343 8.15 29.71 -13.16
N PHE A 344 7.51 29.49 -14.32
CA PHE A 344 6.11 29.09 -14.44
C PHE A 344 5.99 27.98 -15.48
N CYS A 345 5.76 26.75 -15.01
CA CYS A 345 5.66 25.57 -15.87
C CYS A 345 4.51 24.66 -15.44
N GLU A 346 4.17 23.69 -16.28
CA GLU A 346 3.16 22.69 -15.99
C GLU A 346 3.69 21.27 -16.09
N ILE A 347 3.08 20.38 -15.31
CA ILE A 347 3.22 18.94 -15.42
C ILE A 347 1.84 18.30 -15.27
N TYR A 348 1.76 17.01 -15.56
CA TYR A 348 0.62 16.17 -15.28
C TYR A 348 1.02 15.06 -14.31
N MET A 349 0.20 14.80 -13.29
CA MET A 349 0.34 13.63 -12.44
C MET A 349 -0.88 12.75 -12.65
N GLY A 350 -0.72 11.68 -13.43
CA GLY A 350 -1.86 10.99 -14.02
C GLY A 350 -2.58 11.90 -15.01
N ASN A 351 -3.89 12.12 -14.79
CA ASN A 351 -4.70 13.05 -15.59
C ASN A 351 -4.83 14.44 -14.94
N GLU A 352 -4.26 14.64 -13.73
CA GLU A 352 -4.35 15.91 -13.00
C GLU A 352 -3.32 16.90 -13.54
N ARG A 353 -3.77 18.12 -13.85
CA ARG A 353 -2.90 19.22 -14.26
C ARG A 353 -2.29 19.89 -13.03
N HIS A 354 -0.99 20.06 -13.05
CA HIS A 354 -0.20 20.64 -11.98
C HIS A 354 0.60 21.84 -12.49
N LEU A 355 0.38 23.01 -11.90
CA LEU A 355 1.15 24.21 -12.16
C LEU A 355 2.26 24.35 -11.12
N TRP A 356 3.45 24.73 -11.55
CA TRP A 356 4.61 24.99 -10.70
C TRP A 356 5.00 26.47 -10.77
N LEU A 357 5.01 27.13 -9.61
CA LEU A 357 5.27 28.56 -9.47
C LEU A 357 6.54 28.78 -8.66
N SER A 358 7.54 29.44 -9.25
CA SER A 358 8.89 29.62 -8.67
C SER A 358 9.28 31.09 -8.46
N ARG A 359 8.32 32.01 -8.54
CA ARG A 359 8.54 33.47 -8.40
C ARG A 359 7.47 34.11 -7.51
N ALA A 360 7.84 35.14 -6.75
CA ALA A 360 6.99 35.70 -5.69
C ALA A 360 5.73 36.43 -6.22
N ASP A 361 5.81 37.07 -7.38
CA ASP A 361 4.69 37.75 -8.03
C ASP A 361 3.63 36.76 -8.57
N LEU A 362 4.04 35.55 -8.96
CA LEU A 362 3.13 34.51 -9.43
C LEU A 362 2.21 33.98 -8.32
N VAL A 363 2.66 34.04 -7.07
CA VAL A 363 1.94 33.45 -5.93
C VAL A 363 1.10 34.47 -5.14
N GLU A 364 1.09 35.74 -5.55
CA GLU A 364 0.35 36.78 -4.81
C GLU A 364 -1.15 36.49 -4.73
N LYS A 365 -1.75 36.06 -5.85
CA LYS A 365 -3.15 35.67 -5.90
C LYS A 365 -3.43 34.40 -5.08
N ILE A 366 -2.47 33.47 -5.08
CA ILE A 366 -2.55 32.18 -4.37
C ILE A 366 -2.61 32.39 -2.85
N PHE A 367 -1.81 33.32 -2.33
CA PHE A 367 -1.73 33.62 -0.91
C PHE A 367 -2.53 34.87 -0.49
N SER A 368 -3.56 35.22 -1.26
CA SER A 368 -4.50 36.28 -0.89
C SER A 368 -5.06 36.04 0.52
N PRO A 369 -5.18 37.09 1.37
CA PRO A 369 -5.71 36.97 2.73
C PRO A 369 -7.23 36.72 2.78
N SER A 370 -7.94 36.78 1.65
CA SER A 370 -9.40 36.63 1.61
C SER A 370 -9.88 35.20 1.86
N LEU A 371 -10.92 35.03 2.68
CA LEU A 371 -11.65 33.76 2.82
C LEU A 371 -12.51 33.41 1.60
N ASN A 372 -12.68 34.34 0.65
CA ASN A 372 -13.30 34.07 -0.64
C ASN A 372 -12.25 33.66 -1.70
N SER A 373 -11.00 33.40 -1.29
CA SER A 373 -9.93 32.97 -2.18
C SER A 373 -10.27 31.67 -2.89
N ASN A 374 -9.90 31.58 -4.17
CA ASN A 374 -10.05 30.38 -4.99
C ASN A 374 -9.09 29.23 -4.57
N TYR A 375 -8.20 29.48 -3.60
CA TYR A 375 -7.07 28.62 -3.25
C TYR A 375 -7.08 28.22 -1.77
N LEU A 376 -8.26 27.95 -1.20
CA LEU A 376 -8.36 27.49 0.20
C LEU A 376 -8.18 25.98 0.38
N ILE A 377 -8.29 25.20 -0.69
CA ILE A 377 -8.02 23.76 -0.68
C ILE A 377 -6.55 23.53 -1.05
N LYS A 378 -5.86 22.62 -0.35
CA LYS A 378 -4.43 22.36 -0.56
C LYS A 378 -4.16 21.37 -1.68
N ILE A 379 -4.96 20.32 -1.77
CA ILE A 379 -4.69 19.19 -2.65
C ILE A 379 -5.94 18.82 -3.44
N THR A 380 -5.73 18.38 -4.68
CA THR A 380 -6.73 17.73 -5.51
C THR A 380 -7.37 16.55 -4.78
N PRO A 381 -8.63 16.19 -5.09
CA PRO A 381 -9.27 14.98 -4.59
C PRO A 381 -8.51 13.71 -4.98
N ARG A 382 -7.45 13.39 -4.24
CA ARG A 382 -6.71 12.14 -4.37
C ARG A 382 -7.39 11.07 -3.54
N GLU A 383 -7.85 10.02 -4.20
CA GLU A 383 -8.35 8.81 -3.54
C GLU A 383 -7.37 8.30 -2.46
N GLY A 384 -6.06 8.50 -2.63
CA GLY A 384 -5.05 8.02 -1.68
C GLY A 384 -5.08 8.67 -0.31
N LEU A 385 -5.20 9.99 -0.21
CA LEU A 385 -5.27 10.63 1.11
C LEU A 385 -6.61 10.37 1.81
N ASP A 386 -7.65 10.07 1.03
CA ASP A 386 -8.94 9.66 1.54
C ASP A 386 -8.88 8.25 2.14
N GLU A 387 -8.04 7.37 1.59
CA GLU A 387 -7.82 6.00 2.11
C GLU A 387 -7.23 5.96 3.53
N ILE A 388 -6.56 7.03 3.98
CA ILE A 388 -5.97 7.17 5.33
C ILE A 388 -6.64 8.26 6.19
N ASP A 389 -7.82 8.73 5.78
CA ASP A 389 -8.68 9.71 6.50
C ASP A 389 -8.01 11.05 6.90
N VAL A 390 -7.07 11.56 6.09
CA VAL A 390 -6.40 12.85 6.39
C VAL A 390 -7.08 14.07 5.74
N THR A 391 -8.09 13.87 4.89
CA THR A 391 -8.72 14.95 4.12
C THR A 391 -10.06 15.42 4.66
N THR A 392 -10.60 14.74 5.69
CA THR A 392 -11.87 15.09 6.34
C THR A 392 -11.72 15.50 7.79
N LYS A 393 -10.60 15.12 8.43
CA LYS A 393 -10.26 15.39 9.83
C LYS A 393 -9.14 16.42 9.92
N GLY A 394 -8.94 16.97 11.13
CA GLY A 394 -7.90 17.96 11.39
C GLY A 394 -8.06 19.23 10.55
N PHE A 395 -6.95 19.90 10.25
CA PHE A 395 -6.95 21.17 9.51
C PHE A 395 -5.87 21.28 8.43
N THR A 396 -4.96 20.32 8.31
CA THR A 396 -3.83 20.39 7.39
C THR A 396 -4.27 20.14 5.96
N PHE A 397 -4.92 19.00 5.70
CA PHE A 397 -5.45 18.63 4.38
C PHE A 397 -6.98 18.57 4.33
N ASN A 398 -7.66 18.98 5.41
CA ASN A 398 -9.13 19.03 5.46
C ASN A 398 -9.72 19.87 4.32
N ARG A 399 -10.49 19.22 3.44
CA ARG A 399 -11.11 19.83 2.25
C ARG A 399 -12.49 20.42 2.56
N ASN A 400 -13.13 20.00 3.65
CA ASN A 400 -14.39 20.58 4.11
C ASN A 400 -14.09 21.92 4.78
N LEU A 401 -14.35 23.04 4.08
CA LEU A 401 -13.98 24.37 4.57
C LEU A 401 -14.65 24.74 5.89
N LYS A 402 -15.90 24.33 6.13
CA LYS A 402 -16.59 24.60 7.41
C LYS A 402 -15.92 23.84 8.55
N SER A 403 -15.67 22.54 8.36
CA SER A 403 -14.96 21.71 9.33
C SER A 403 -13.53 22.22 9.56
N TRP A 404 -12.81 22.59 8.51
CA TRP A 404 -11.47 23.18 8.61
C TRP A 404 -11.46 24.47 9.42
N MET A 405 -12.37 25.41 9.13
CA MET A 405 -12.47 26.68 9.87
C MET A 405 -12.78 26.42 11.35
N PHE A 406 -13.72 25.52 11.63
CA PHE A 406 -14.10 25.11 12.98
C PHE A 406 -12.90 24.58 13.77
N ASN A 407 -12.22 23.55 13.26
CA ASN A 407 -11.06 22.94 13.90
C ASN A 407 -9.91 23.95 14.08
N ARG A 408 -9.58 24.70 13.03
CA ARG A 408 -8.47 25.66 13.05
C ARG A 408 -8.69 26.80 14.03
N ARG A 409 -9.94 27.21 14.28
CA ARG A 409 -10.28 28.26 15.26
C ARG A 409 -9.90 27.82 16.66
N PHE A 410 -10.34 26.64 17.10
CA PHE A 410 -10.06 26.11 18.44
C PHE A 410 -8.59 25.73 18.61
N PHE A 411 -7.97 25.17 17.56
CA PHE A 411 -6.52 24.94 17.56
C PHE A 411 -5.75 26.24 17.80
N ASN A 412 -6.05 27.30 17.03
CA ASN A 412 -5.39 28.59 17.19
C ASN A 412 -5.65 29.19 18.59
N GLN A 413 -6.86 29.05 19.12
CA GLN A 413 -7.21 29.53 20.46
C GLN A 413 -6.36 28.83 21.53
N ALA A 414 -6.15 27.52 21.41
CA ALA A 414 -5.31 26.76 22.33
C ALA A 414 -3.86 27.28 22.34
N ILE A 415 -3.24 27.36 21.16
CA ILE A 415 -1.82 27.73 21.05
C ILE A 415 -1.54 29.23 21.18
N SER A 416 -2.54 30.10 21.04
CA SER A 416 -2.33 31.56 21.11
C SER A 416 -2.42 32.11 22.52
N SER A 417 -2.80 31.30 23.51
CA SER A 417 -2.94 31.78 24.89
C SER A 417 -1.56 32.10 25.50
N SER A 418 -1.46 33.23 26.22
CA SER A 418 -0.21 33.62 26.88
C SER A 418 0.22 32.60 27.94
N LYS A 419 -0.74 31.97 28.65
CA LYS A 419 -0.47 30.91 29.62
C LYS A 419 0.19 29.70 28.95
N PHE A 420 -0.33 29.26 27.80
CA PHE A 420 0.26 28.16 27.03
C PHE A 420 1.69 28.50 26.58
N MET A 421 1.91 29.70 26.02
CA MET A 421 3.24 30.10 25.56
C MET A 421 4.28 30.22 26.69
N LYS A 422 3.88 30.73 27.86
CA LYS A 422 4.75 30.76 29.05
C LYS A 422 5.07 29.36 29.55
N GLN A 423 4.05 28.51 29.65
CA GLN A 423 4.22 27.13 30.08
C GLN A 423 5.13 26.35 29.13
N ASN A 424 5.03 26.57 27.83
CA ASN A 424 5.92 25.97 26.84
C ASN A 424 7.39 26.32 27.10
N VAL A 425 7.71 27.59 27.36
CA VAL A 425 9.08 28.03 27.67
C VAL A 425 9.59 27.38 28.96
N ILE A 426 8.75 27.24 29.98
CA ILE A 426 9.09 26.56 31.23
C ILE A 426 9.38 25.06 30.99
N ILE A 427 8.48 24.36 30.28
CA ILE A 427 8.63 22.94 29.96
C ILE A 427 9.89 22.69 29.14
N THR A 428 10.15 23.51 28.13
CA THR A 428 11.34 23.42 27.28
C THR A 428 12.61 23.52 28.11
N GLN A 429 12.69 24.49 29.03
CA GLN A 429 13.85 24.66 29.91
C GLN A 429 14.05 23.46 30.86
N ASN A 430 12.96 22.97 31.47
CA ASN A 430 13.03 21.83 32.39
C ASN A 430 13.49 20.55 31.69
N LEU A 431 12.95 20.26 30.51
CA LEU A 431 13.37 19.10 29.71
C LEU A 431 14.81 19.28 29.20
N PHE A 432 15.23 20.51 28.87
CA PHE A 432 16.60 20.74 28.41
C PHE A 432 17.59 20.48 29.54
N LYS A 433 17.26 20.87 30.77
CA LYS A 433 18.06 20.55 31.96
C LYS A 433 18.21 19.03 32.16
N GLU A 434 17.14 18.27 31.97
CA GLU A 434 17.19 16.81 32.04
C GLU A 434 18.09 16.21 30.94
N MET A 435 17.96 16.67 29.70
CA MET A 435 18.83 16.24 28.59
C MET A 435 20.29 16.65 28.81
N ASP A 436 20.52 17.81 29.38
CA ASP A 436 21.84 18.33 29.74
C ASP A 436 22.54 17.46 30.81
N ASP A 437 21.79 17.00 31.82
CA ASP A 437 22.28 16.03 32.80
C ASP A 437 22.69 14.71 32.11
N TYR A 438 21.92 14.24 31.12
CA TYR A 438 22.29 13.06 30.32
C TYR A 438 23.55 13.28 29.46
N TRP A 439 23.71 14.45 28.85
CA TRP A 439 24.94 14.77 28.13
C TRP A 439 26.15 14.79 29.06
N ARG A 440 25.99 15.32 30.28
CA ARG A 440 27.04 15.29 31.31
C ARG A 440 27.42 13.86 31.69
N ASP A 441 26.44 12.98 31.88
CA ASP A 441 26.69 11.59 32.23
C ASP A 441 27.39 10.83 31.09
N LEU A 442 26.97 11.01 29.84
CA LEU A 442 27.66 10.42 28.66
C LEU A 442 29.09 10.95 28.52
N ARG A 443 29.32 12.24 28.80
CA ARG A 443 30.65 12.84 28.82
C ARG A 443 31.56 12.17 29.86
N ILE A 444 31.05 11.93 31.07
CA ILE A 444 31.81 11.23 32.13
C ILE A 444 32.16 9.79 31.72
N GLN A 445 31.27 9.10 31.00
CA GLN A 445 31.51 7.73 30.56
C GLN A 445 32.54 7.62 29.42
N THR A 446 32.69 8.66 28.59
CA THR A 446 33.49 8.62 27.36
C THR A 446 34.93 9.13 27.54
N GLU A 447 35.21 10.00 28.52
CA GLU A 447 36.55 10.56 28.73
C GLU A 447 37.20 10.16 30.07
N ASN A 448 38.40 9.58 30.01
CA ASN A 448 39.21 9.30 31.19
C ASN A 448 40.27 10.38 31.52
N THR A 449 40.44 11.47 30.73
CA THR A 449 41.56 12.42 30.97
C THR A 449 41.50 13.86 30.40
N SER A 450 40.36 14.47 30.01
CA SER A 450 40.35 15.94 29.67
C SER A 450 39.15 16.78 30.14
N GLY A 451 37.96 16.18 30.26
CA GLY A 451 36.88 16.61 31.15
C GLY A 451 36.04 17.82 30.74
N LYS A 452 36.13 18.35 29.51
CA LYS A 452 35.37 19.56 29.12
C LYS A 452 34.70 19.54 27.74
N GLU A 453 35.08 18.65 26.84
CA GLU A 453 34.53 18.60 25.48
C GLU A 453 33.69 17.33 25.29
N PHE A 454 32.58 17.43 24.57
CA PHE A 454 31.71 16.29 24.30
C PHE A 454 31.20 16.38 22.86
N THR A 455 31.29 15.25 22.14
CA THR A 455 30.81 15.15 20.75
C THR A 455 29.51 14.39 20.71
N LEU A 456 28.49 14.94 20.05
CA LEU A 456 27.17 14.31 19.94
C LEU A 456 26.53 14.51 18.57
N ASN A 457 25.61 13.62 18.22
CA ASN A 457 24.74 13.75 17.05
C ASN A 457 23.54 14.63 17.40
N LEU A 458 23.57 15.90 17.01
CA LEU A 458 22.53 16.86 17.37
C LEU A 458 21.18 16.51 16.75
N SER A 459 21.15 16.01 15.52
CA SER A 459 19.89 15.66 14.83
C SER A 459 19.06 14.62 15.57
N GLU A 460 19.69 13.57 16.10
CA GLU A 460 19.00 12.50 16.84
C GLU A 460 18.48 12.98 18.20
N TRP A 461 19.29 13.79 18.90
CA TRP A 461 18.91 14.39 20.17
C TRP A 461 17.77 15.40 20.02
N MET A 462 17.86 16.30 19.05
CA MET A 462 16.86 17.37 18.87
C MET A 462 15.51 16.84 18.43
N THR A 463 15.47 15.81 17.57
CA THR A 463 14.20 15.20 17.14
C THR A 463 13.43 14.64 18.35
N ARG A 464 14.13 13.93 19.24
CA ARG A 464 13.55 13.35 20.46
C ARG A 464 13.26 14.40 21.53
N PHE A 465 14.14 15.37 21.69
CA PHE A 465 13.92 16.48 22.61
C PHE A 465 12.64 17.25 22.26
N VAL A 466 12.50 17.66 21.00
CA VAL A 466 11.31 18.39 20.55
C VAL A 466 10.07 17.49 20.59
N MET A 467 10.20 16.19 20.31
CA MET A 467 9.12 15.21 20.52
C MET A 467 8.58 15.29 21.95
N ASP A 468 9.46 15.20 22.95
CA ASP A 468 9.06 15.26 24.36
C ASP A 468 8.43 16.62 24.73
N VAL A 469 8.99 17.74 24.26
CA VAL A 469 8.41 19.07 24.49
C VAL A 469 6.98 19.16 23.92
N ILE A 470 6.84 18.84 22.63
CA ILE A 470 5.55 18.92 21.93
C ILE A 470 4.54 17.96 22.55
N PHE A 471 4.95 16.74 22.90
CA PHE A 471 4.07 15.75 23.51
C PHE A 471 3.56 16.21 24.88
N VAL A 472 4.42 16.80 25.71
CA VAL A 472 4.01 17.33 27.03
C VAL A 472 3.04 18.50 26.87
N ILE A 473 3.33 19.50 26.03
CA ILE A 473 2.44 20.67 25.90
C ILE A 473 1.10 20.31 25.24
N THR A 474 1.07 19.24 24.45
CA THR A 474 -0.15 18.80 23.76
C THR A 474 -1.00 17.84 24.59
N THR A 475 -0.38 16.95 25.37
CA THR A 475 -1.10 15.84 26.06
C THR A 475 -0.99 15.87 27.58
N ASN A 476 -0.12 16.72 28.14
CA ASN A 476 0.27 16.74 29.55
C ASN A 476 0.91 15.42 30.04
N LYS A 477 1.41 14.59 29.13
CA LYS A 477 2.15 13.35 29.43
C LYS A 477 3.58 13.43 28.89
N ARG A 478 4.47 12.65 29.49
CA ARG A 478 5.86 12.50 29.05
C ARG A 478 5.95 11.41 27.97
N ALA A 479 6.73 11.66 26.92
CA ALA A 479 7.04 10.67 25.89
C ALA A 479 8.36 9.92 26.17
N TYR A 480 9.28 10.48 26.96
CA TYR A 480 10.55 9.88 27.39
C TYR A 480 11.50 9.48 26.24
N THR A 481 11.36 10.08 25.06
CA THR A 481 12.08 9.63 23.86
C THR A 481 13.57 9.91 23.93
N PHE A 482 13.99 11.07 24.44
CA PHE A 482 15.42 11.38 24.58
C PHE A 482 16.06 10.65 25.78
N ALA A 483 15.29 10.34 26.83
CA ALA A 483 15.74 9.50 27.94
C ALA A 483 15.98 8.05 27.48
N ASN A 484 15.10 7.51 26.62
CA ASN A 484 15.30 6.21 26.00
C ASN A 484 16.57 6.20 25.13
N TYR A 485 16.79 7.25 24.34
CA TYR A 485 18.00 7.38 23.52
C TYR A 485 19.29 7.47 24.34
N PHE A 486 19.27 8.20 25.47
CA PHE A 486 20.38 8.19 26.42
C PHE A 486 20.73 6.76 26.88
N ASN A 487 19.74 5.96 27.28
CA ASN A 487 19.98 4.58 27.72
C ASN A 487 20.57 3.69 26.62
N GLN A 488 20.16 3.91 25.37
CA GLN A 488 20.72 3.20 24.22
C GLN A 488 22.22 3.55 24.02
N LEU A 489 22.60 4.80 24.27
CA LEU A 489 23.98 5.26 24.14
C LEU A 489 24.88 4.88 25.32
N SER A 490 24.36 4.95 26.56
CA SER A 490 25.14 4.72 27.79
C SER A 490 25.44 3.24 28.06
N GLY A 491 24.76 2.32 27.37
CA GLY A 491 24.88 0.87 27.58
C GLY A 491 24.44 0.39 28.98
N THR A 492 23.94 1.28 29.82
CA THR A 492 23.50 1.03 31.20
C THR A 492 22.11 1.64 31.37
N ARG A 493 21.14 0.88 31.88
CA ARG A 493 19.79 1.39 32.17
C ARG A 493 19.83 2.29 33.41
N THR A 494 20.33 3.51 33.27
CA THR A 494 20.52 4.47 34.36
C THR A 494 19.37 5.47 34.49
N SER A 495 18.46 5.58 33.51
CA SER A 495 17.26 6.42 33.66
C SER A 495 16.30 5.85 34.72
N GLN A 496 15.64 6.71 35.49
CA GLN A 496 14.67 6.35 36.55
C GLN A 496 13.34 5.74 36.03
N HIS A 497 13.21 5.43 34.74
CA HIS A 497 11.95 5.08 34.08
C HIS A 497 11.79 3.56 33.84
N SER A 498 10.53 3.10 33.72
CA SER A 498 10.25 1.66 33.56
C SER A 498 10.52 1.17 32.13
N GLU A 499 10.74 -0.14 31.96
CA GLU A 499 10.97 -0.76 30.64
C GLU A 499 9.74 -0.67 29.71
N ILE A 500 8.55 -0.60 30.31
CA ILE A 500 7.28 -0.41 29.60
C ILE A 500 7.27 1.00 28.98
N ASP A 501 7.61 2.03 29.76
CA ASP A 501 7.65 3.42 29.29
C ASP A 501 8.61 3.58 28.09
N MET A 502 9.75 2.91 28.12
CA MET A 502 10.74 2.95 27.04
C MET A 502 10.24 2.28 25.75
N THR A 503 9.54 1.16 25.87
CA THR A 503 8.98 0.45 24.72
C THR A 503 7.86 1.26 24.07
N GLU A 504 6.98 1.85 24.87
CA GLU A 504 5.92 2.74 24.39
C GLU A 504 6.49 4.00 23.72
N SER A 505 7.56 4.57 24.29
CA SER A 505 8.30 5.71 23.75
C SER A 505 8.84 5.43 22.34
N GLU A 506 9.54 4.30 22.16
CA GLU A 506 10.10 3.90 20.87
C GLU A 506 9.00 3.61 19.85
N ASN A 507 7.91 2.96 20.27
CA ASN A 507 6.75 2.74 19.41
C ASN A 507 6.12 4.06 18.95
N LEU A 508 6.02 5.07 19.82
CA LEU A 508 5.49 6.38 19.47
C LEU A 508 6.32 7.08 18.39
N VAL A 509 7.66 7.09 18.53
CA VAL A 509 8.58 7.67 17.53
C VAL A 509 8.41 6.98 16.18
N ASN A 510 8.42 5.64 16.18
CA ASN A 510 8.26 4.85 14.96
C ASN A 510 6.89 5.08 14.31
N ASN A 511 5.80 5.12 15.08
CA ASN A 511 4.46 5.34 14.55
C ASN A 511 4.31 6.73 13.89
N ILE A 512 4.91 7.78 14.47
CA ILE A 512 4.89 9.13 13.89
C ILE A 512 5.68 9.16 12.57
N HIS A 513 6.86 8.54 12.53
CA HIS A 513 7.65 8.42 11.31
C HIS A 513 6.90 7.65 10.21
N SER A 514 6.27 6.52 10.59
CA SER A 514 5.41 5.72 9.73
C SER A 514 4.24 6.52 9.16
N TRP A 515 3.62 7.41 9.94
CA TRP A 515 2.55 8.27 9.45
C TRP A 515 3.02 9.23 8.35
N LEU A 516 4.20 9.83 8.49
CA LEU A 516 4.78 10.68 7.44
C LEU A 516 5.15 9.88 6.19
N CYS A 517 5.66 8.67 6.36
CA CYS A 517 5.91 7.74 5.27
C CYS A 517 4.61 7.34 4.55
N ALA A 518 3.54 7.09 5.29
CA ALA A 518 2.22 6.82 4.76
C ALA A 518 1.69 8.02 3.97
N LEU A 519 1.74 9.23 4.55
CA LEU A 519 1.32 10.46 3.88
C LEU A 519 2.04 10.64 2.54
N GLN A 520 3.37 10.53 2.52
CA GLN A 520 4.15 10.63 1.28
C GLN A 520 3.74 9.54 0.29
N PHE A 521 3.69 8.27 0.72
CA PHE A 521 3.37 7.13 -0.15
C PHE A 521 1.97 7.23 -0.76
N TYR A 522 0.97 7.67 0.01
CA TYR A 522 -0.41 7.81 -0.44
C TYR A 522 -0.61 9.05 -1.33
N MET A 523 0.17 10.12 -1.12
CA MET A 523 0.23 11.24 -2.05
C MET A 523 0.82 10.80 -3.39
N ASP A 524 1.89 10.02 -3.35
CA ASP A 524 2.71 9.73 -4.53
C ASP A 524 2.21 8.54 -5.35
N THR A 525 1.67 7.52 -4.70
CA THR A 525 1.32 6.29 -5.40
C THR A 525 -0.09 6.40 -5.99
N PRO A 526 -0.34 6.00 -7.24
CA PRO A 526 -1.71 5.93 -7.76
C PRO A 526 -2.53 4.83 -7.09
N THR A 527 -3.85 5.02 -6.97
CA THR A 527 -4.75 4.03 -6.37
C THR A 527 -4.69 2.68 -7.08
N LEU A 528 -4.64 2.67 -8.41
CA LEU A 528 -4.53 1.43 -9.18
C LEU A 528 -3.28 0.62 -8.79
N TRP A 529 -2.17 1.29 -8.49
CA TRP A 529 -0.95 0.60 -8.09
C TRP A 529 -1.11 0.03 -6.69
N ARG A 530 -1.63 0.81 -5.73
CA ARG A 530 -1.93 0.35 -4.37
C ARG A 530 -2.94 -0.80 -4.34
N LYS A 531 -3.87 -0.88 -5.29
CA LYS A 531 -4.90 -1.94 -5.30
C LYS A 531 -4.48 -3.20 -6.05
N PHE A 532 -3.71 -3.07 -7.13
CA PHE A 532 -3.52 -4.17 -8.08
C PHE A 532 -2.07 -4.62 -8.27
N ILE A 533 -1.05 -3.83 -7.87
CA ILE A 533 0.35 -4.25 -7.98
C ILE A 533 0.80 -4.82 -6.63
N PRO A 534 1.14 -6.13 -6.53
CA PRO A 534 1.35 -6.81 -5.24
C PRO A 534 2.27 -6.06 -4.27
N ARG A 535 3.45 -5.63 -4.73
CA ARG A 535 4.42 -4.88 -3.91
C ARG A 535 3.88 -3.55 -3.37
N PHE A 536 3.09 -2.82 -4.16
CA PHE A 536 2.50 -1.55 -3.73
C PHE A 536 1.29 -1.79 -2.83
N LYS A 537 0.54 -2.87 -3.06
CA LYS A 537 -0.59 -3.29 -2.23
C LYS A 537 -0.14 -3.68 -0.83
N GLU A 538 0.85 -4.58 -0.72
CA GLU A 538 1.43 -4.99 0.56
C GLU A 538 1.95 -3.78 1.34
N ARG A 539 2.66 -2.86 0.67
CA ARG A 539 3.14 -1.62 1.30
C ARG A 539 2.00 -0.69 1.73
N ALA A 540 0.94 -0.55 0.93
CA ALA A 540 -0.22 0.25 1.27
C ALA A 540 -0.92 -0.30 2.53
N GLU A 541 -1.18 -1.61 2.55
CA GLU A 541 -1.83 -2.29 3.68
C GLU A 541 -0.99 -2.18 4.96
N SER A 542 0.33 -2.34 4.87
CA SER A 542 1.24 -2.16 6.01
C SER A 542 1.19 -0.74 6.57
N LEU A 543 1.37 0.27 5.73
CA LEU A 543 1.38 1.68 6.14
C LEU A 543 0.02 2.12 6.71
N LYS A 544 -1.08 1.64 6.12
CA LYS A 544 -2.42 1.88 6.65
C LYS A 544 -2.60 1.28 8.04
N GLY A 545 -2.15 0.05 8.26
CA GLY A 545 -2.17 -0.58 9.58
C GLY A 545 -1.40 0.22 10.64
N GLU A 546 -0.27 0.84 10.27
CA GLU A 546 0.50 1.72 11.16
C GLU A 546 -0.25 3.02 11.49
N VAL A 547 -0.89 3.64 10.49
CA VAL A 547 -1.76 4.82 10.70
C VAL A 547 -2.93 4.48 11.62
N ASP A 548 -3.58 3.33 11.42
CA ASP A 548 -4.71 2.89 12.24
C ASP A 548 -4.30 2.64 13.70
N ARG A 549 -3.11 2.06 13.94
CA ARG A 549 -2.54 1.92 15.29
C ARG A 549 -2.29 3.26 15.96
N LEU A 550 -1.68 4.21 15.25
CA LEU A 550 -1.42 5.54 15.80
C LEU A 550 -2.73 6.27 16.15
N ASN A 551 -3.75 6.16 15.29
CA ASN A 551 -5.07 6.69 15.57
C ASN A 551 -5.68 6.09 16.84
N HIS A 552 -5.53 4.78 17.04
CA HIS A 552 -5.99 4.11 18.24
C HIS A 552 -5.29 4.64 19.50
N THR A 553 -3.96 4.76 19.49
CA THR A 553 -3.19 5.33 20.60
C THR A 553 -3.68 6.73 20.98
N PHE A 554 -3.94 7.60 20.01
CA PHE A 554 -4.45 8.94 20.32
C PHE A 554 -5.89 8.93 20.87
N MET A 555 -6.74 8.01 20.41
CA MET A 555 -8.08 7.85 20.98
C MET A 555 -8.03 7.37 22.43
N GLU A 556 -7.09 6.46 22.76
CA GLU A 556 -6.89 6.03 24.15
C GLU A 556 -6.42 7.18 25.04
N LEU A 557 -5.49 8.01 24.56
CA LEU A 557 -5.03 9.21 25.27
C LEU A 557 -6.18 10.18 25.55
N ILE A 558 -7.05 10.42 24.56
CA ILE A 558 -8.25 11.26 24.69
C ILE A 558 -9.19 10.66 25.75
N SER A 559 -9.46 9.35 25.68
CA SER A 559 -10.35 8.66 26.62
C SER A 559 -9.83 8.74 28.06
N GLN A 560 -8.53 8.48 28.26
CA GLN A 560 -7.89 8.58 29.57
C GLN A 560 -7.97 9.99 30.12
N ARG A 561 -7.61 11.00 29.31
CA ARG A 561 -7.63 12.39 29.74
C ARG A 561 -9.03 12.89 30.08
N ARG A 562 -10.05 12.46 29.34
CA ARG A 562 -11.45 12.78 29.63
C ARG A 562 -11.86 12.24 31.02
N LYS A 563 -11.51 10.98 31.34
CA LYS A 563 -11.76 10.38 32.66
C LYS A 563 -11.04 11.15 33.78
N GLU A 564 -9.79 11.55 33.57
CA GLU A 564 -9.05 12.37 34.54
C GLU A 564 -9.76 13.71 34.82
N ILE A 565 -10.25 14.39 33.78
CA ILE A 565 -10.98 15.66 33.92
C ILE A 565 -12.29 15.46 34.68
N GLU A 566 -13.02 14.37 34.43
CA GLU A 566 -14.27 14.01 35.12
C GLU A 566 -14.04 13.67 36.60
N MET A 567 -12.90 13.04 36.93
CA MET A 567 -12.52 12.72 38.30
C MET A 567 -11.92 13.91 39.06
N THR A 568 -11.49 14.97 38.36
CA THR A 568 -10.92 16.17 38.98
C THR A 568 -12.04 17.01 39.61
N PRO A 569 -11.97 17.35 40.91
CA PRO A 569 -12.94 18.21 41.58
C PRO A 569 -13.20 19.54 40.83
N ASN A 570 -14.40 20.11 41.02
CA ASN A 570 -14.82 21.31 40.28
C ASN A 570 -14.05 22.58 40.70
N ASP A 571 -13.61 22.61 41.94
CA ASP A 571 -12.78 23.62 42.59
C ASP A 571 -11.30 23.55 42.19
N ASP A 572 -10.84 22.39 41.70
CA ASP A 572 -9.47 22.22 41.21
C ASP A 572 -9.28 22.78 39.80
N GLN A 573 -8.13 23.43 39.59
CA GLN A 573 -7.74 23.97 38.28
C GLN A 573 -7.26 22.86 37.34
N LEU A 574 -7.81 22.83 36.13
CA LEU A 574 -7.33 21.96 35.08
C LEU A 574 -6.01 22.48 34.47
N SER A 575 -5.17 21.55 34.01
CA SER A 575 -3.91 21.88 33.33
C SER A 575 -4.20 22.62 32.00
N PRO A 576 -3.44 23.68 31.66
CA PRO A 576 -3.63 24.44 30.43
C PRO A 576 -2.96 23.78 29.21
N ASP A 577 -2.95 22.46 29.13
CA ASP A 577 -2.45 21.70 27.98
C ASP A 577 -3.47 21.69 26.82
N MET A 578 -2.99 21.49 25.60
CA MET A 578 -3.86 21.56 24.41
C MET A 578 -5.01 20.56 24.46
N LEU A 579 -4.76 19.31 24.87
CA LEU A 579 -5.78 18.27 24.90
C LEU A 579 -6.89 18.62 25.89
N THR A 580 -6.55 19.11 27.08
CA THR A 580 -7.54 19.62 28.04
C THR A 580 -8.33 20.79 27.47
N MET A 581 -7.67 21.77 26.85
CA MET A 581 -8.36 22.90 26.23
C MET A 581 -9.35 22.46 25.14
N LEU A 582 -8.97 21.49 24.30
CA LEU A 582 -9.83 20.97 23.24
C LEU A 582 -10.97 20.08 23.79
N LEU A 583 -10.74 19.36 24.89
CA LEU A 583 -11.76 18.53 25.55
C LEU A 583 -12.82 19.35 26.27
N THR A 584 -12.43 20.47 26.86
CA THR A 584 -13.33 21.29 27.68
C THR A 584 -13.92 22.49 26.96
N VAL A 585 -13.48 22.79 25.74
CA VAL A 585 -14.01 23.92 24.98
C VAL A 585 -15.53 23.81 24.79
N ASN A 586 -16.24 24.92 25.04
CA ASN A 586 -17.70 24.99 25.03
C ASN A 586 -18.39 24.02 26.01
N THR A 587 -17.73 23.67 27.11
CA THR A 587 -18.32 22.90 28.23
C THR A 587 -18.30 23.73 29.52
N PRO A 588 -19.01 23.32 30.58
CA PRO A 588 -18.92 24.00 31.88
C PRO A 588 -17.52 24.03 32.50
N ARG A 589 -16.59 23.18 32.02
CA ARG A 589 -15.20 23.10 32.46
C ARG A 589 -14.24 23.83 31.50
N ASP A 590 -14.75 24.66 30.59
CA ASP A 590 -13.94 25.41 29.62
C ASP A 590 -12.95 26.34 30.34
N ILE A 591 -11.66 26.12 30.09
CA ILE A 591 -10.55 26.94 30.63
C ILE A 591 -9.99 27.92 29.60
N THR A 592 -10.63 28.00 28.42
CA THR A 592 -10.31 28.90 27.33
C THR A 592 -11.19 30.15 27.39
N VAL A 593 -10.90 31.15 26.55
CA VAL A 593 -11.72 32.37 26.47
C VAL A 593 -12.99 32.08 25.66
N ASN A 594 -14.18 32.21 26.26
CA ASN A 594 -15.45 32.05 25.54
C ASN A 594 -15.52 32.95 24.29
N LEU A 595 -15.65 32.33 23.13
CA LEU A 595 -15.78 33.02 21.85
C LEU A 595 -17.26 33.32 21.59
N ALA A 596 -17.66 34.58 21.62
CA ALA A 596 -19.04 35.00 21.33
C ALA A 596 -19.37 34.85 19.83
N ASP A 597 -19.77 33.65 19.40
CA ASP A 597 -20.31 33.40 18.06
C ASP A 597 -21.24 32.17 18.07
N ASP A 598 -22.52 32.41 17.73
CA ASP A 598 -23.61 31.42 17.74
C ASP A 598 -23.35 30.19 16.85
N GLN A 599 -22.49 30.31 15.83
CA GLN A 599 -22.19 29.19 14.92
C GLN A 599 -21.21 28.15 15.51
N HIS A 600 -20.57 28.46 16.64
CA HIS A 600 -19.45 27.68 17.17
C HIS A 600 -19.59 27.35 18.66
N THR A 601 -20.83 27.09 19.11
CA THR A 601 -21.19 26.89 20.53
C THR A 601 -21.16 25.43 21.00
N ARG A 602 -20.91 24.47 20.10
CA ARG A 602 -20.82 23.04 20.46
C ARG A 602 -19.41 22.62 20.89
N PRO A 603 -19.26 21.61 21.75
CA PRO A 603 -17.99 20.95 21.99
C PRO A 603 -17.42 20.27 20.73
N LEU A 604 -16.10 20.05 20.71
CA LEU A 604 -15.43 19.22 19.70
C LEU A 604 -15.78 17.74 19.92
N THR A 605 -15.89 17.00 18.81
CA THR A 605 -16.03 15.53 18.86
C THR A 605 -14.66 14.88 19.08
N ASP A 606 -14.63 13.66 19.61
CA ASP A 606 -13.37 12.94 19.85
C ASP A 606 -12.53 12.78 18.57
N GLU A 607 -13.17 12.55 17.41
CA GLU A 607 -12.48 12.49 16.12
C GLU A 607 -11.87 13.83 15.68
N GLU A 608 -12.55 14.94 15.98
CA GLU A 608 -11.99 16.27 15.75
C GLU A 608 -10.78 16.50 16.67
N ILE A 609 -10.90 16.19 17.97
CA ILE A 609 -9.81 16.33 18.95
C ILE A 609 -8.60 15.48 18.54
N ARG A 610 -8.82 14.20 18.18
CA ARG A 610 -7.77 13.29 17.67
C ARG A 610 -7.06 13.89 16.48
N GLY A 611 -7.80 14.36 15.48
CA GLY A 611 -7.22 14.98 14.29
C GLY A 611 -6.36 16.21 14.61
N ASN A 612 -6.80 17.07 15.54
CA ASN A 612 -6.04 18.26 15.92
C ASN A 612 -4.76 17.90 16.68
N ILE A 613 -4.83 17.01 17.68
CA ILE A 613 -3.67 16.62 18.50
C ILE A 613 -2.63 15.87 17.68
N MET A 614 -3.07 14.92 16.84
CA MET A 614 -2.17 14.20 15.94
C MET A 614 -1.45 15.16 14.98
N GLU A 615 -2.16 16.09 14.34
CA GLU A 615 -1.53 17.07 13.46
C GLU A 615 -0.60 18.04 14.21
N ALA A 616 -0.93 18.40 15.45
CA ALA A 616 -0.07 19.24 16.30
C ALA A 616 1.29 18.58 16.55
N ILE A 617 1.26 17.31 16.96
CA ILE A 617 2.46 16.53 17.30
C ILE A 617 3.29 16.27 16.05
N VAL A 618 2.69 15.68 15.02
CA VAL A 618 3.43 15.30 13.81
C VAL A 618 4.03 16.52 13.10
N ALA A 619 3.33 17.65 13.04
CA ALA A 619 3.84 18.85 12.37
C ALA A 619 4.86 19.63 13.22
N GLY A 620 4.67 19.68 14.54
CA GLY A 620 5.50 20.47 15.46
C GLY A 620 6.89 19.89 15.66
N VAL A 621 7.02 18.56 15.68
CA VAL A 621 8.27 17.88 16.05
C VAL A 621 9.34 18.03 14.99
N ASP A 622 9.13 17.42 13.83
CA ASP A 622 10.20 17.34 12.83
C ASP A 622 10.56 18.72 12.27
N THR A 623 9.59 19.62 12.11
CA THR A 623 9.87 20.94 11.51
C THR A 623 10.72 21.81 12.43
N THR A 624 10.43 21.85 13.73
CA THR A 624 11.22 22.63 14.71
C THR A 624 12.60 22.01 14.91
N ALA A 625 12.69 20.69 15.14
CA ALA A 625 13.97 20.01 15.40
C ALA A 625 14.97 20.18 14.24
N ASN A 626 14.52 19.93 13.01
CA ASN A 626 15.37 20.03 11.83
C ASN A 626 15.74 21.49 11.50
N THR A 627 14.82 22.44 11.71
CA THR A 627 15.14 23.87 11.57
C THR A 627 16.21 24.29 12.56
N PHE A 628 16.14 23.82 13.82
CA PHE A 628 17.16 24.10 14.83
C PHE A 628 18.53 23.50 14.45
N CYS A 629 18.55 22.28 13.93
CA CYS A 629 19.79 21.67 13.41
C CYS A 629 20.43 22.52 12.30
N PHE A 630 19.62 23.02 11.36
CA PHE A 630 20.13 23.93 10.32
C PHE A 630 20.60 25.27 10.87
N ILE A 631 19.99 25.78 11.95
CA ILE A 631 20.46 26.98 12.65
C ILE A 631 21.85 26.73 13.24
N VAL A 632 22.03 25.63 13.98
CA VAL A 632 23.33 25.27 14.58
C VAL A 632 24.39 25.08 13.50
N TYR A 633 24.04 24.41 12.40
CA TYR A 633 24.94 24.26 11.25
C TYR A 633 25.42 25.60 10.67
N HIS A 634 24.51 26.56 10.45
CA HIS A 634 24.90 27.87 9.91
C HIS A 634 25.69 28.69 10.93
N LEU A 635 25.31 28.69 12.21
CA LEU A 635 26.05 29.41 13.25
C LEU A 635 27.47 28.87 13.44
N GLY A 636 27.68 27.56 13.26
CA GLY A 636 29.01 26.95 13.24
C GLY A 636 29.89 27.44 12.09
N ARG A 637 29.30 27.68 10.90
CA ARG A 637 30.05 28.15 9.71
C ARG A 637 30.20 29.67 9.60
N TYR A 638 29.46 30.44 10.40
CA TYR A 638 29.52 31.91 10.38
C TYR A 638 29.77 32.48 11.79
N PRO A 639 31.03 32.42 12.28
CA PRO A 639 31.39 32.89 13.62
C PRO A 639 31.02 34.35 13.90
N ASP A 640 31.13 35.25 12.92
CA ASP A 640 30.74 36.66 13.08
C ASP A 640 29.25 36.82 13.38
N VAL A 641 28.41 36.00 12.75
CA VAL A 641 26.96 35.97 13.03
C VAL A 641 26.71 35.42 14.42
N ARG A 642 27.42 34.34 14.80
CA ARG A 642 27.33 33.76 16.15
C ARG A 642 27.73 34.77 17.22
N GLU A 643 28.78 35.56 17.00
CA GLU A 643 29.24 36.58 17.95
C GLU A 643 28.20 37.68 18.14
N LEU A 644 27.59 38.19 17.07
CA LEU A 644 26.49 39.17 17.17
C LEU A 644 25.27 38.62 17.91
N MET A 645 24.97 37.32 17.75
CA MET A 645 23.91 36.65 18.52
C MET A 645 24.27 36.57 20.00
N LEU A 646 25.52 36.25 20.35
CA LEU A 646 25.98 36.21 21.74
C LEU A 646 25.93 37.62 22.38
N GLN A 647 26.26 38.67 21.62
CA GLN A 647 26.10 40.06 22.09
C GLN A 647 24.64 40.41 22.38
N GLU A 648 23.70 39.97 21.54
CA GLU A 648 22.27 40.09 21.82
C GLU A 648 21.87 39.36 23.11
N PHE A 649 22.38 38.14 23.32
CA PHE A 649 22.12 37.41 24.57
C PHE A 649 22.66 38.15 25.80
N ASN A 650 23.88 38.67 25.74
CA ASN A 650 24.46 39.46 26.83
C ASN A 650 23.63 40.71 27.11
N SER A 651 23.11 41.39 26.08
CA SER A 651 22.26 42.56 26.25
C SER A 651 20.90 42.26 26.90
N VAL A 652 20.37 41.05 26.72
CA VAL A 652 19.02 40.68 27.22
C VAL A 652 19.09 39.99 28.58
N PHE A 653 20.08 39.11 28.78
CA PHE A 653 20.18 38.27 29.97
C PHE A 653 21.31 38.68 30.92
N GLY A 654 22.23 39.54 30.51
CA GLY A 654 23.41 39.91 31.30
C GLY A 654 24.39 38.74 31.48
N ASP A 655 25.21 38.83 32.52
CA ASP A 655 26.28 37.87 32.81
C ASP A 655 25.81 36.64 33.63
N ASP A 656 24.57 36.66 34.15
CA ASP A 656 24.01 35.56 34.94
C ASP A 656 23.55 34.42 34.03
N LEU A 657 24.45 33.48 33.73
CA LEU A 657 24.20 32.30 32.89
C LEU A 657 23.06 31.39 33.40
N ASP A 658 22.74 31.44 34.69
CA ASP A 658 21.69 30.62 35.32
C ASP A 658 20.31 31.30 35.32
N ARG A 659 20.23 32.58 34.91
CA ARG A 659 18.95 33.30 34.76
C ARG A 659 18.02 32.52 33.82
N SER A 660 16.85 32.15 34.34
CA SER A 660 15.80 31.51 33.56
C SER A 660 15.25 32.42 32.47
N ILE A 661 14.78 31.79 31.39
CA ILE A 661 14.19 32.46 30.23
C ILE A 661 12.72 32.73 30.52
N GLU A 662 12.34 34.00 30.51
CA GLU A 662 10.93 34.40 30.49
C GLU A 662 10.43 34.52 29.05
N HIS A 663 9.15 34.23 28.81
CA HIS A 663 8.56 34.34 27.46
C HIS A 663 8.73 35.75 26.87
N GLU A 664 8.62 36.79 27.71
CA GLU A 664 8.79 38.18 27.34
C GLU A 664 10.22 38.53 26.88
N ASP A 665 11.24 37.80 27.33
CA ASP A 665 12.62 38.02 26.89
C ASP A 665 12.82 37.66 25.43
N LEU A 666 12.10 36.64 24.94
CA LEU A 666 12.20 36.18 23.56
C LEU A 666 11.77 37.24 22.54
N ASN A 667 10.93 38.21 22.95
CA ASN A 667 10.53 39.34 22.11
C ASN A 667 11.69 40.32 21.86
N LYS A 668 12.71 40.33 22.73
CA LYS A 668 13.89 41.19 22.62
C LYS A 668 14.96 40.60 21.71
N LEU A 669 14.86 39.31 21.36
CA LEU A 669 15.83 38.57 20.53
C LEU A 669 15.56 38.78 19.03
N VAL A 670 15.76 40.02 18.56
CA VAL A 670 15.47 40.48 17.20
C VAL A 670 16.48 39.91 16.18
N TYR A 671 17.74 39.74 16.57
CA TYR A 671 18.77 39.15 15.72
C TYR A 671 18.61 37.63 15.62
N CYS A 672 18.17 36.96 16.69
CA CYS A 672 17.75 35.55 16.61
C CYS A 672 16.59 35.36 15.62
N ASP A 673 15.59 36.25 15.62
CA ASP A 673 14.53 36.25 14.59
C ASP A 673 15.10 36.35 13.17
N ALA A 674 16.09 37.21 12.99
CA ALA A 674 16.75 37.42 11.72
C ALA A 674 17.53 36.17 11.26
N ILE A 675 18.24 35.50 12.18
CA ILE A 675 18.95 34.24 11.94
C ILE A 675 17.96 33.15 11.53
N ILE A 676 16.88 32.95 12.30
CA ILE A 676 15.86 31.93 12.01
C ILE A 676 15.28 32.14 10.61
N LYS A 677 14.96 33.38 10.23
CA LYS A 677 14.44 33.73 8.91
C LYS A 677 15.46 33.48 7.79
N GLU A 678 16.72 33.84 7.98
CA GLU A 678 17.75 33.63 6.95
C GLU A 678 18.09 32.16 6.76
N VAL A 679 18.22 31.41 7.85
CA VAL A 679 18.41 29.95 7.81
C VAL A 679 17.22 29.30 7.10
N SER A 680 15.99 29.67 7.46
CA SER A 680 14.79 29.11 6.83
C SER A 680 14.63 29.51 5.36
N ARG A 681 15.22 30.64 4.95
CA ARG A 681 15.30 31.05 3.54
C ARG A 681 16.27 30.15 2.76
N MET A 682 17.47 29.95 3.29
CA MET A 682 18.50 29.13 2.62
C MET A 682 18.20 27.62 2.69
N MET A 683 17.59 27.19 3.79
CA MET A 683 17.22 25.80 4.09
C MET A 683 15.71 25.68 4.31
N SER A 684 14.92 25.91 3.26
CA SER A 684 13.46 25.78 3.34
C SER A 684 13.06 24.37 3.82
N ILE A 685 12.46 24.29 5.01
CA ILE A 685 12.06 23.04 5.65
C ILE A 685 10.91 22.35 4.89
N VAL A 686 9.92 23.13 4.43
CA VAL A 686 8.85 22.69 3.53
C VAL A 686 9.16 23.23 2.12
N PRO A 687 9.68 22.41 1.19
CA PRO A 687 10.13 22.89 -0.11
C PRO A 687 8.98 23.18 -1.09
N VAL A 688 7.81 22.57 -0.88
CA VAL A 688 6.66 22.71 -1.78
C VAL A 688 5.40 23.03 -0.99
N ILE A 689 4.72 24.13 -1.36
CA ILE A 689 3.42 24.48 -0.77
C ILE A 689 2.32 24.18 -1.80
N PHE A 690 1.37 23.34 -1.39
CA PHE A 690 0.26 22.88 -2.22
C PHE A 690 -0.98 23.79 -2.08
N ARG A 691 -1.62 24.11 -3.21
CA ARG A 691 -2.96 24.71 -3.33
C ARG A 691 -3.71 24.08 -4.50
N MET A 692 -5.03 24.21 -4.54
CA MET A 692 -5.87 23.79 -5.66
C MET A 692 -6.85 24.90 -6.01
N SER A 693 -7.11 25.13 -7.29
CA SER A 693 -8.19 26.02 -7.73
C SER A 693 -9.56 25.36 -7.51
N ILE A 694 -10.51 26.09 -6.95
CA ILE A 694 -11.90 25.63 -6.76
C ILE A 694 -12.77 25.97 -7.98
N LYS A 695 -12.40 27.04 -8.70
CA LYS A 695 -13.03 27.56 -9.92
C LYS A 695 -11.98 27.78 -10.99
N ASP A 696 -12.41 27.82 -12.24
CA ASP A 696 -11.60 28.27 -13.37
C ASP A 696 -10.92 29.60 -13.04
N ASP A 697 -9.65 29.72 -13.41
CA ASP A 697 -8.88 30.91 -13.08
C ASP A 697 -7.74 31.16 -14.09
N MET A 698 -7.12 32.32 -13.93
CA MET A 698 -5.96 32.75 -14.70
C MET A 698 -4.87 33.30 -13.77
N ILE A 699 -3.64 32.87 -14.04
CA ILE A 699 -2.41 33.46 -13.48
C ILE A 699 -1.65 34.08 -14.65
N GLN A 700 -1.37 35.37 -14.54
CA GLN A 700 -0.85 36.19 -15.64
C GLN A 700 -1.72 36.06 -16.91
N ARG A 701 -1.26 35.33 -17.93
CA ARG A 701 -1.97 35.13 -19.23
C ARG A 701 -2.34 33.66 -19.49
N HIS A 702 -2.20 32.80 -18.49
CA HIS A 702 -2.45 31.37 -18.62
C HIS A 702 -3.72 30.98 -17.86
N CYS A 703 -4.73 30.54 -18.61
CA CYS A 703 -5.99 30.07 -18.05
C CYS A 703 -5.91 28.58 -17.71
N PHE A 704 -6.58 28.19 -16.64
CA PHE A 704 -6.69 26.80 -16.22
C PHE A 704 -8.05 26.56 -15.57
N PRO A 705 -8.60 25.34 -15.71
CA PRO A 705 -9.88 25.02 -15.13
C PRO A 705 -9.81 24.89 -13.59
N ALA A 706 -10.96 24.81 -12.96
CA ALA A 706 -11.10 24.30 -11.60
C ALA A 706 -10.35 22.96 -11.41
N GLU A 707 -10.05 22.61 -10.16
CA GLU A 707 -9.36 21.39 -9.78
C GLU A 707 -7.92 21.27 -10.33
N THR A 708 -7.32 22.41 -10.71
CA THR A 708 -5.91 22.47 -11.10
C THR A 708 -5.05 22.56 -9.84
N GLN A 709 -4.10 21.62 -9.67
CA GLN A 709 -3.15 21.65 -8.58
C GLN A 709 -2.11 22.74 -8.80
N ILE A 710 -1.84 23.55 -7.79
CA ILE A 710 -0.81 24.58 -7.75
C ILE A 710 0.27 24.14 -6.75
N ASN A 711 1.52 24.16 -7.19
CA ASN A 711 2.69 23.76 -6.43
C ASN A 711 3.64 24.96 -6.38
N VAL A 712 3.84 25.52 -5.20
CA VAL A 712 4.75 26.66 -5.02
C VAL A 712 6.13 26.13 -4.65
N ASN A 713 7.11 26.41 -5.51
CA ASN A 713 8.51 26.05 -5.31
C ASN A 713 9.18 27.07 -4.37
N VAL A 714 9.20 26.74 -3.08
CA VAL A 714 9.67 27.64 -2.02
C VAL A 714 11.17 27.93 -2.14
N PRO A 715 12.07 26.94 -2.30
CA PRO A 715 13.51 27.18 -2.45
C PRO A 715 13.83 28.11 -3.62
N ALA A 716 13.14 27.95 -4.75
CA ALA A 716 13.36 28.83 -5.90
C ALA A 716 12.97 30.28 -5.62
N ILE A 717 11.86 30.52 -4.93
CA ILE A 717 11.42 31.87 -4.55
C ILE A 717 12.41 32.48 -3.53
N HIS A 718 12.85 31.69 -2.55
CA HIS A 718 13.77 32.10 -1.49
C HIS A 718 15.18 32.41 -1.99
N MET A 719 15.58 31.83 -3.13
CA MET A 719 16.89 32.03 -3.76
C MET A 719 16.80 32.87 -5.04
N ASN A 720 15.66 33.50 -5.35
CA ASN A 720 15.49 34.25 -6.59
C ASN A 720 16.20 35.62 -6.51
N PRO A 721 17.17 35.93 -7.38
CA PRO A 721 17.89 37.21 -7.36
C PRO A 721 17.00 38.42 -7.70
N ALA A 722 15.83 38.21 -8.30
CA ALA A 722 14.85 39.28 -8.52
C ALA A 722 14.16 39.76 -7.23
N HIS A 723 14.30 39.01 -6.13
CA HIS A 723 13.66 39.31 -4.85
C HIS A 723 14.66 39.48 -3.70
N TRP A 724 15.84 38.89 -3.85
CA TRP A 724 16.87 38.82 -2.82
C TRP A 724 18.21 39.31 -3.38
N LYS A 725 18.82 40.31 -2.73
CA LYS A 725 20.18 40.75 -3.06
C LYS A 725 21.19 39.74 -2.53
N ASN A 726 22.09 39.27 -3.40
CA ASN A 726 23.08 38.23 -3.12
C ASN A 726 22.44 37.02 -2.42
N PRO A 727 21.49 36.32 -3.08
CA PRO A 727 20.67 35.28 -2.45
C PRO A 727 21.49 34.11 -1.88
N GLU A 728 22.66 33.84 -2.43
CA GLU A 728 23.60 32.81 -1.99
C GLU A 728 24.36 33.17 -0.71
N LYS A 729 24.47 34.46 -0.38
CA LYS A 729 25.17 34.91 0.83
C LYS A 729 24.26 34.77 2.05
N PHE A 730 24.72 34.04 3.06
CA PHE A 730 24.09 34.01 4.38
C PHE A 730 24.29 35.37 5.06
N ASP A 731 23.19 36.09 5.25
CA ASP A 731 23.20 37.43 5.85
C ASP A 731 21.90 37.69 6.63
N PRO A 732 21.88 37.40 7.94
CA PRO A 732 20.73 37.70 8.78
C PRO A 732 20.38 39.20 8.83
N SER A 733 21.36 40.10 8.66
CA SER A 733 21.13 41.54 8.78
C SER A 733 20.11 42.09 7.77
N ARG A 734 19.84 41.35 6.69
CA ARG A 734 18.79 41.68 5.71
C ARG A 734 17.38 41.73 6.31
N PHE A 735 17.15 41.09 7.46
CA PHE A 735 15.88 41.10 8.18
C PHE A 735 15.78 42.20 9.24
N LEU A 736 16.84 42.98 9.46
CA LEU A 736 16.84 44.12 10.38
C LEU A 736 16.35 45.39 9.67
N ASN A 737 15.88 46.37 10.47
CA ASN A 737 15.48 47.70 10.02
C ASN A 737 14.45 47.72 8.87
N GLN A 738 13.57 46.72 8.80
CA GLN A 738 12.52 46.70 7.78
C GLN A 738 11.53 47.84 7.96
N GLY A 739 11.27 48.58 6.88
CA GLY A 739 10.31 49.69 6.89
C GLY A 739 10.87 51.02 7.39
N VAL A 740 12.15 51.09 7.78
CA VAL A 740 12.85 52.36 8.02
C VAL A 740 13.23 53.00 6.68
N SER A 741 13.20 54.33 6.58
CA SER A 741 13.64 55.05 5.37
C SER A 741 15.08 54.70 5.04
N GLY A 742 15.33 54.12 3.84
CA GLY A 742 16.64 53.59 3.44
C GLY A 742 16.97 52.16 3.91
N GLY A 743 16.08 51.50 4.65
CA GLY A 743 16.23 50.11 5.10
C GLY A 743 15.90 49.07 4.03
N ASN A 744 16.25 47.80 4.30
CA ASN A 744 15.97 46.69 3.38
C ASN A 744 14.46 46.42 3.28
N ARG A 745 13.92 46.35 2.06
CA ARG A 745 12.51 45.99 1.81
C ARG A 745 12.44 44.61 1.19
N ILE A 746 11.88 43.65 1.92
CA ILE A 746 11.63 42.30 1.40
C ILE A 746 10.42 42.32 0.47
N ALA A 747 10.58 41.71 -0.71
CA ALA A 747 9.49 41.60 -1.67
C ALA A 747 8.32 40.79 -1.08
N LYS A 748 7.09 41.24 -1.31
CA LYS A 748 5.88 40.54 -0.84
C LYS A 748 5.89 39.09 -1.35
N ASN A 749 5.53 38.14 -0.48
CA ASN A 749 5.52 36.70 -0.76
C ASN A 749 6.86 36.08 -1.18
N SER A 750 7.99 36.78 -0.99
CA SER A 750 9.32 36.22 -1.27
C SER A 750 9.91 35.41 -0.11
N LEU A 751 9.41 35.62 1.11
CA LEU A 751 9.71 34.80 2.29
C LEU A 751 8.45 34.02 2.70
N LEU A 752 8.50 32.70 2.55
CA LEU A 752 7.36 31.77 2.70
C LEU A 752 7.63 30.69 3.77
N ILE A 753 8.36 31.02 4.83
CA ILE A 753 8.78 30.06 5.87
C ILE A 753 7.60 29.42 6.64
N PHE A 754 6.45 30.10 6.66
CA PHE A 754 5.20 29.61 7.25
C PHE A 754 4.05 29.56 6.22
N GLY A 755 4.37 29.67 4.93
CA GLY A 755 3.39 29.84 3.85
C GLY A 755 2.65 31.18 3.90
N GLY A 756 1.42 31.23 3.35
CA GLY A 756 0.64 32.46 3.22
C GLY A 756 -0.87 32.27 3.10
N GLY A 757 -1.60 33.38 3.22
CA GLY A 757 -3.07 33.44 3.22
C GLY A 757 -3.73 32.78 4.43
N PRO A 758 -5.04 32.51 4.40
CA PRO A 758 -5.80 31.90 5.50
C PRO A 758 -5.30 30.50 5.92
N ARG A 759 -4.52 29.82 5.05
CA ARG A 759 -3.89 28.51 5.28
C ARG A 759 -2.43 28.59 5.75
N MET A 760 -1.96 29.75 6.21
CA MET A 760 -0.64 29.93 6.84
C MET A 760 -0.44 28.94 8.01
N CYS A 761 0.80 28.61 8.37
CA CYS A 761 1.08 27.75 9.52
C CYS A 761 0.43 28.33 10.81
N PRO A 762 -0.40 27.55 11.52
CA PRO A 762 -0.96 28.01 12.79
C PRO A 762 0.10 28.05 13.90
N GLY A 763 1.04 27.11 13.92
CA GLY A 763 2.12 27.01 14.91
C GLY A 763 3.25 28.03 14.78
N LYS A 764 3.12 29.09 13.96
CA LYS A 764 4.22 30.02 13.67
C LYS A 764 4.83 30.64 14.94
N ASN A 765 3.98 31.03 15.90
CA ASN A 765 4.44 31.71 17.11
C ASN A 765 5.12 30.70 18.04
N LEU A 766 4.53 29.51 18.19
CA LEU A 766 5.10 28.41 18.96
C LEU A 766 6.49 28.04 18.44
N ALA A 767 6.63 27.80 17.13
CA ALA A 767 7.91 27.45 16.51
C ALA A 767 8.97 28.55 16.71
N MET A 768 8.63 29.83 16.53
CA MET A 768 9.59 30.93 16.77
C MET A 768 10.03 31.00 18.24
N THR A 769 9.10 30.78 19.18
CA THR A 769 9.40 30.73 20.62
C THR A 769 10.30 29.55 20.97
N GLU A 770 10.02 28.35 20.46
CA GLU A 770 10.84 27.15 20.69
C GLU A 770 12.25 27.30 20.12
N LEU A 771 12.37 27.74 18.86
CA LEU A 771 13.66 27.92 18.20
C LEU A 771 14.54 28.94 18.95
N LYS A 772 13.97 30.08 19.36
CA LYS A 772 14.71 31.06 20.17
C LYS A 772 15.10 30.51 21.54
N THR A 773 14.19 29.81 22.22
CA THR A 773 14.47 29.19 23.53
C THR A 773 15.61 28.20 23.42
N LEU A 774 15.61 27.34 22.40
CA LEU A 774 16.68 26.38 22.12
C LEU A 774 18.02 27.07 21.79
N MET A 775 18.00 28.14 20.99
CA MET A 775 19.21 28.93 20.70
C MET A 775 19.83 29.49 21.98
N VAL A 776 19.01 30.06 22.87
CA VAL A 776 19.46 30.61 24.16
C VAL A 776 20.00 29.50 25.06
N LEU A 777 19.25 28.40 25.24
CA LEU A 777 19.62 27.27 26.09
C LEU A 777 20.96 26.63 25.68
N LEU A 778 21.16 26.44 24.37
CA LEU A 778 22.39 25.84 23.86
C LEU A 778 23.57 26.81 23.95
N TYR A 779 23.46 28.02 23.41
CA TYR A 779 24.61 28.92 23.20
C TYR A 779 24.95 29.81 24.40
N ARG A 780 24.07 29.98 25.40
CA ARG A 780 24.47 30.61 26.67
C ARG A 780 25.33 29.68 27.52
N LYS A 781 25.04 28.37 27.49
CA LYS A 781 25.74 27.37 28.31
C LYS A 781 26.98 26.78 27.63
N TYR A 782 26.94 26.60 26.31
CA TYR A 782 27.99 25.90 25.58
C TYR A 782 28.67 26.79 24.53
N ASP A 783 29.98 26.60 24.40
CA ASP A 783 30.70 26.87 23.16
C ASP A 783 30.45 25.69 22.21
N VAL A 784 29.87 25.99 21.05
CA VAL A 784 29.40 24.97 20.08
C VAL A 784 30.18 25.10 18.78
N GLU A 785 30.76 24.01 18.34
CA GLU A 785 31.52 23.89 17.10
C GLU A 785 31.03 22.69 16.27
N LEU A 786 31.15 22.79 14.95
CA LEU A 786 30.96 21.61 14.09
C LEU A 786 32.17 20.69 14.23
N VAL A 787 31.95 19.38 14.22
CA VAL A 787 33.07 18.42 14.22
C VAL A 787 33.91 18.55 12.96
N ASP A 788 33.26 18.82 11.84
CA ASP A 788 33.89 19.12 10.55
C ASP A 788 33.19 20.36 9.95
N MET A 789 33.94 21.46 9.77
CA MET A 789 33.43 22.70 9.20
C MET A 789 33.35 22.69 7.67
N ASP A 790 34.15 21.84 7.02
CA ASP A 790 34.23 21.73 5.57
C ASP A 790 33.17 20.76 5.02
N GLU A 791 32.67 19.85 5.86
CA GLU A 791 31.61 18.92 5.50
C GLU A 791 30.25 19.64 5.24
N PRO A 792 29.63 19.45 4.06
CA PRO A 792 28.29 19.95 3.82
C PRO A 792 27.27 19.20 4.69
N VAL A 793 26.27 19.93 5.22
CA VAL A 793 25.18 19.30 5.98
C VAL A 793 24.48 18.23 5.14
N LYS A 794 24.40 17.03 5.70
CA LYS A 794 23.67 15.92 5.09
C LYS A 794 22.20 16.06 5.40
N TYR A 795 21.37 15.77 4.42
CA TYR A 795 19.92 15.80 4.58
C TYR A 795 19.26 14.92 3.51
N HIS A 796 18.06 14.44 3.83
CA HIS A 796 17.17 13.80 2.89
C HIS A 796 15.80 14.49 2.87
N TYR A 797 14.97 14.16 1.89
CA TYR A 797 13.63 14.73 1.74
C TYR A 797 12.56 13.67 1.88
N SER A 798 11.55 13.99 2.68
CA SER A 798 10.19 13.46 2.56
C SER A 798 9.25 14.60 2.15
N VAL A 799 8.10 14.77 2.83
CA VAL A 799 7.26 15.98 2.73
C VAL A 799 8.02 17.22 3.20
N ILE A 800 9.02 17.04 4.06
CA ILE A 800 9.92 18.07 4.58
C ILE A 800 11.39 17.69 4.36
N LYS A 801 12.31 18.61 4.67
CA LYS A 801 13.76 18.36 4.69
C LYS A 801 14.21 17.88 6.08
N HIS A 802 14.87 16.73 6.15
CA HIS A 802 15.40 16.14 7.40
C HIS A 802 16.91 16.28 7.45
N CYS A 803 17.45 16.78 8.57
CA CYS A 803 18.88 16.90 8.81
C CYS A 803 19.44 15.56 9.28
N ASP A 804 20.46 15.05 8.60
CA ASP A 804 21.03 13.75 8.87
C ASP A 804 22.41 13.88 9.54
N ASN A 805 22.58 13.22 10.69
CA ASN A 805 23.87 13.01 11.35
C ASN A 805 24.69 14.30 11.55
N LEU A 806 24.07 15.36 12.07
CA LEU A 806 24.76 16.61 12.37
C LEU A 806 25.60 16.45 13.66
N MET A 807 26.88 16.17 13.49
CA MET A 807 27.82 16.01 14.59
C MET A 807 28.34 17.37 15.06
N ILE A 808 28.19 17.66 16.35
CA ILE A 808 28.71 18.87 16.99
C ILE A 808 29.63 18.51 18.15
N ARG A 809 30.57 19.40 18.42
CA ARG A 809 31.36 19.41 19.65
C ARG A 809 30.84 20.54 20.53
N ILE A 810 30.53 20.22 21.78
CA ILE A 810 30.11 21.19 22.79
C ILE A 810 31.13 21.25 23.92
N LYS A 811 31.37 22.45 24.43
CA LYS A 811 32.23 22.72 25.57
C LYS A 811 31.52 23.65 26.54
N GLU A 812 31.44 23.24 27.79
CA GLU A 812 30.74 24.02 28.82
C GLU A 812 31.51 25.31 29.12
N LYS A 813 30.82 26.45 29.08
CA LYS A 813 31.44 27.74 29.40
C LYS A 813 31.79 27.81 30.88
N ILE A 814 33.02 28.22 31.17
CA ILE A 814 33.49 28.40 32.55
C ILE A 814 33.04 29.78 33.02
N LEU A 815 32.26 29.85 34.10
CA LEU A 815 31.97 31.10 34.81
C LEU A 815 33.30 31.79 35.15
N LYS A 816 33.51 33.00 34.63
CA LYS A 816 34.70 33.81 34.94
C LYS A 816 34.61 34.43 36.32
#